data_AF-A0A955C977-F1
#
_entry.id   AF-A0A955C977-F1
#
_cell.length_a   1.000
_cell.length_b   1.000
_cell.length_c   1.000
_cell.angle_alpha   90.00
_cell.angle_beta   90.00
_cell.angle_gamma   90.00
#
_symmetry.space_group_name_H-M   'P 1'
#
loop_
_entity.id
_entity.type
_entity.pdbx_description
1 polymer ?
#
loop_
_entity_poly.entity_id
_entity_poly.type
_entity_poly.pdbx_seq_one_letter_code
_entity_poly.pdbx_strand_id
1 'polypeptide(L)'
;MLPRLIVACLVLSTTFARADHDSWEKLVDNATKRYGLPGAAAAKFLAENHPPRDRKIDPAILDETIEYALKARDEFPWAGRLSRYQFHNDVLPYASLDESRCLWRKKLYDICRPIVADCRTAAEAAHAINQKLFDAINVHYNTDRSKTNQNPLEAIAESRATCTGLSILLVDACRSVGVPARIAGVANWRTKKGNHTWVEIWDDGWHFLGADEPDQRGLDHAWFTKDAMKATSDDPKYAVWATSFEKSDVHFPMAWNLEDTSVPGVDVTKRYLNPFKSANHGAQRFVRVWSTKGGERLWAIVNVVMPDGNVVQRFATRAGTTDLNDMPSFGVIPGDKRTLVIEHNGAVRTFEIAPTDDNIETLDLEWDQLATPAEANARFSALSEADAEALVARLAGLRARKIATERKSELDNAAIEYKTRSLRLLEKTFGDAPAEGRSLWISLHGGGGAPAEVNDQQWQNQIRLYEPAEGIYVAPRAPTDTWNLWHQAHIDAMLNQLIVEMVARRGVNPNKVYLLGYSAGGDGVYQLAPRMADRFAAASMMAGHPNDAQPDGLRNLPFAIFMGGQDGAYDRNTVAAAWGEKLAALQAADPKGYEHRVTIYPQHGHWMNRDDRESIPWMASHVRNPWPNRVVWKQDDVTHRRFYWLEVDRADALKGRRIVAQVEGQSVSIESDETESVTLLLSDALVDLDKPIAVVFNGTTVFEGIVPRTQRAIEQSLAGLNDPAMAATARLTVRRAP
;
A
#
# COMPACT_ATOMS: atom_id res chain seq x y z
N MET A 1 -2.95 80.23 13.75
CA MET A 1 -1.86 79.70 12.91
C MET A 1 -2.43 78.61 12.00
N LEU A 2 -2.33 78.78 10.69
CA LEU A 2 -2.40 77.72 9.65
C LEU A 2 -1.33 76.62 9.93
N PRO A 3 -1.23 75.49 9.18
CA PRO A 3 -2.17 74.84 8.22
C PRO A 3 -2.22 73.27 8.25
N ARG A 4 -3.33 72.64 7.82
CA ARG A 4 -3.63 71.91 6.53
C ARG A 4 -2.87 70.57 6.35
N LEU A 5 -3.43 69.47 5.81
CA LEU A 5 -4.37 69.31 4.70
C LEU A 5 -4.90 67.84 4.70
N ILE A 6 -6.21 67.61 4.83
CA ILE A 6 -6.89 66.37 4.38
C ILE A 6 -8.19 66.80 3.69
N VAL A 7 -8.58 66.05 2.66
CA VAL A 7 -9.75 66.16 1.77
C VAL A 7 -9.41 66.68 0.37
N ALA A 8 -8.87 65.76 -0.45
CA ALA A 8 -9.05 65.73 -1.90
C ALA A 8 -8.61 64.33 -2.41
N CYS A 9 -9.56 63.39 -2.55
CA CYS A 9 -9.50 62.29 -3.54
C CYS A 9 -10.75 61.40 -3.40
N LEU A 10 -11.88 61.90 -3.91
CA LEU A 10 -13.11 61.13 -4.10
C LEU A 10 -13.50 61.19 -5.58
N VAL A 11 -12.55 60.85 -6.48
CA VAL A 11 -12.78 60.75 -7.94
C VAL A 11 -11.97 59.61 -8.62
N LEU A 12 -11.14 58.83 -7.91
CA LEU A 12 -10.22 57.88 -8.58
C LEU A 12 -10.49 56.37 -8.37
N SER A 13 -11.54 55.94 -7.66
CA SER A 13 -11.87 54.50 -7.53
C SER A 13 -13.00 53.99 -8.44
N THR A 14 -13.69 54.88 -9.17
CA THR A 14 -14.77 54.49 -10.10
C THR A 14 -14.34 54.41 -11.56
N THR A 15 -13.10 54.80 -11.89
CA THR A 15 -12.57 54.74 -13.26
C THR A 15 -11.83 53.44 -13.56
N PHE A 16 -11.20 52.80 -12.57
CA PHE A 16 -10.50 51.52 -12.78
C PHE A 16 -11.44 50.31 -12.88
N ALA A 17 -12.60 50.32 -12.21
CA ALA A 17 -13.61 49.27 -12.36
C ALA A 17 -14.42 49.39 -13.68
N ARG A 18 -14.54 50.60 -14.24
CA ARG A 18 -15.29 50.89 -15.48
C ARG A 18 -14.52 50.52 -16.74
N ALA A 19 -13.19 50.66 -16.74
CA ALA A 19 -12.36 50.30 -17.89
C ALA A 19 -12.34 48.79 -18.22
N ASP A 20 -12.60 47.93 -17.22
CA ASP A 20 -12.63 46.46 -17.39
C ASP A 20 -13.98 45.93 -17.93
N HIS A 21 -15.08 46.71 -17.83
CA HIS A 21 -16.40 46.35 -18.40
C HIS A 21 -16.49 46.67 -19.91
N ASP A 22 -15.73 47.67 -20.34
CA ASP A 22 -15.75 48.22 -21.70
C ASP A 22 -15.31 47.22 -22.79
N SER A 23 -14.44 46.24 -22.50
CA SER A 23 -13.88 45.34 -23.52
C SER A 23 -14.85 44.24 -23.94
N TRP A 24 -15.56 43.63 -22.98
CA TRP A 24 -16.53 42.57 -23.23
C TRP A 24 -17.86 43.12 -23.76
N GLU A 25 -18.28 44.32 -23.36
CA GLU A 25 -19.44 44.99 -23.97
C GLU A 25 -19.16 45.38 -25.43
N LYS A 26 -17.97 45.90 -25.73
CA LYS A 26 -17.53 46.17 -27.12
C LYS A 26 -17.47 44.90 -27.96
N LEU A 27 -17.13 43.75 -27.37
CA LEU A 27 -17.18 42.47 -28.08
C LEU A 27 -18.61 42.16 -28.54
N VAL A 28 -19.61 42.29 -27.66
CA VAL A 28 -21.02 42.02 -28.00
C VAL A 28 -21.48 42.93 -29.13
N ASP A 29 -21.18 44.22 -29.05
CA ASP A 29 -21.55 45.18 -30.11
C ASP A 29 -20.86 44.86 -31.45
N ASN A 30 -19.56 44.55 -31.42
CA ASN A 30 -18.80 44.21 -32.63
C ASN A 30 -19.27 42.90 -33.25
N ALA A 31 -19.50 41.87 -32.44
CA ALA A 31 -20.01 40.58 -32.88
C ALA A 31 -21.44 40.70 -33.44
N THR A 32 -22.28 41.55 -32.83
CA THR A 32 -23.63 41.85 -33.34
C THR A 32 -23.56 42.50 -34.72
N LYS A 33 -22.68 43.48 -34.92
CA LYS A 33 -22.51 44.17 -36.20
C LYS A 33 -21.96 43.25 -37.29
N ARG A 34 -20.99 42.39 -36.95
CA ARG A 34 -20.28 41.55 -37.92
C ARG A 34 -20.99 40.24 -38.25
N TYR A 35 -21.63 39.61 -37.25
CA TYR A 35 -22.21 38.27 -37.39
C TYR A 35 -23.69 38.18 -36.96
N GLY A 36 -24.36 39.31 -36.71
CA GLY A 36 -25.78 39.36 -36.37
C GLY A 36 -26.13 38.74 -35.02
N LEU A 37 -27.38 38.26 -34.90
CA LEU A 37 -27.90 37.64 -33.67
C LEU A 37 -27.10 36.43 -33.17
N PRO A 38 -26.60 35.52 -34.04
CA PRO A 38 -25.71 34.44 -33.60
C PRO A 38 -24.41 34.94 -32.97
N GLY A 39 -23.76 35.95 -33.56
CA GLY A 39 -22.57 36.58 -32.99
C GLY A 39 -22.82 37.25 -31.65
N ALA A 40 -23.92 37.99 -31.55
CA ALA A 40 -24.35 38.63 -30.31
C ALA A 40 -24.54 37.61 -29.18
N ALA A 41 -25.21 36.48 -29.48
CA ALA A 41 -25.47 35.43 -28.51
C ALA A 41 -24.18 34.72 -28.06
N ALA A 42 -23.25 34.46 -28.99
CA ALA A 42 -21.96 33.88 -28.69
C ALA A 42 -21.09 34.81 -27.81
N ALA A 43 -20.97 36.08 -28.20
CA ALA A 43 -20.22 37.08 -27.43
C ALA A 43 -20.78 37.26 -26.02
N LYS A 44 -22.11 37.31 -25.88
CA LYS A 44 -22.78 37.42 -24.58
C LYS A 44 -22.48 36.22 -23.69
N PHE A 45 -22.57 35.01 -24.24
CA PHE A 45 -22.26 33.79 -23.49
C PHE A 45 -20.82 33.80 -22.97
N LEU A 46 -19.84 34.18 -23.81
CA LEU A 46 -18.44 34.29 -23.39
C LEU A 46 -18.25 35.36 -22.31
N ALA A 47 -18.87 36.53 -22.47
CA ALA A 47 -18.81 37.61 -21.49
C ALA A 47 -19.40 37.19 -20.12
N GLU A 48 -20.48 36.42 -20.11
CA GLU A 48 -21.11 35.94 -18.87
C GLU A 48 -20.29 34.84 -18.17
N ASN A 49 -19.56 34.02 -18.92
CA ASN A 49 -18.98 32.77 -18.43
C ASN A 49 -17.44 32.74 -18.40
N HIS A 50 -16.74 33.76 -18.90
CA HIS A 50 -15.28 33.79 -18.85
C HIS A 50 -14.76 33.61 -17.40
N PRO A 51 -13.67 32.84 -17.21
CA PRO A 51 -13.08 32.66 -15.89
C PRO A 51 -12.43 33.97 -15.43
N PRO A 52 -12.30 34.21 -14.10
CA PRO A 52 -11.76 35.45 -13.56
C PRO A 52 -10.39 35.87 -14.13
N ARG A 53 -9.55 34.90 -14.48
CA ARG A 53 -8.22 35.12 -15.10
C ARG A 53 -8.28 35.78 -16.48
N ASP A 54 -9.39 35.61 -17.20
CA ASP A 54 -9.57 36.10 -18.57
C ASP A 54 -10.26 37.47 -18.62
N ARG A 55 -10.40 38.16 -17.46
CA ARG A 55 -10.96 39.52 -17.42
C ARG A 55 -10.25 40.47 -18.39
N LYS A 56 -8.95 40.23 -18.63
CA LYS A 56 -8.12 40.91 -19.63
C LYS A 56 -7.58 39.90 -20.64
N ILE A 57 -8.40 39.56 -21.62
CA ILE A 57 -8.03 38.70 -22.75
C ILE A 57 -7.81 39.55 -24.02
N ASP A 58 -6.93 39.08 -24.91
CA ASP A 58 -6.72 39.69 -26.21
C ASP A 58 -8.03 39.62 -27.05
N PRO A 59 -8.60 40.76 -27.49
CA PRO A 59 -9.80 40.77 -28.31
C PRO A 59 -9.69 39.97 -29.60
N ALA A 60 -8.48 39.80 -30.16
CA ALA A 60 -8.28 38.99 -31.36
C ALA A 60 -8.64 37.52 -31.14
N ILE A 61 -8.39 36.98 -29.93
CA ILE A 61 -8.75 35.60 -29.58
C ILE A 61 -10.27 35.45 -29.58
N LEU A 62 -10.99 36.43 -29.03
CA LEU A 62 -12.45 36.40 -28.95
C LEU A 62 -13.09 36.55 -30.33
N ASP A 63 -12.56 37.42 -31.19
CA ASP A 63 -13.05 37.59 -32.57
C ASP A 63 -12.81 36.31 -33.40
N GLU A 64 -11.62 35.72 -33.35
CA GLU A 64 -11.34 34.43 -34.03
C GLU A 64 -12.26 33.32 -33.52
N THR A 65 -12.48 33.28 -32.20
CA THR A 65 -13.34 32.29 -31.56
C THR A 65 -14.77 32.35 -32.11
N ILE A 66 -15.37 33.54 -32.15
CA ILE A 66 -16.72 33.73 -32.67
C ILE A 66 -16.76 33.47 -34.18
N GLU A 67 -15.80 34.00 -34.93
CA GLU A 67 -15.73 33.86 -36.40
C GLU A 67 -15.72 32.39 -36.80
N TYR A 68 -14.77 31.61 -36.27
CA TYR A 68 -14.58 30.22 -36.69
C TYR A 68 -15.60 29.27 -36.06
N ALA A 69 -16.13 29.56 -34.86
CA ALA A 69 -17.23 28.76 -34.31
C ALA A 69 -18.48 28.89 -35.18
N LEU A 70 -18.84 30.11 -35.62
CA LEU A 70 -19.99 30.32 -36.51
C LEU A 70 -19.72 29.76 -37.91
N LYS A 71 -18.52 29.93 -38.44
CA LYS A 71 -18.12 29.32 -39.72
C LYS A 71 -18.27 27.80 -39.68
N ALA A 72 -17.80 27.14 -38.62
CA ALA A 72 -17.96 25.71 -38.44
C ALA A 72 -19.43 25.30 -38.29
N ARG A 73 -20.25 26.12 -37.61
CA ARG A 73 -21.70 25.90 -37.48
C ARG A 73 -22.42 25.88 -38.83
N ASP A 74 -22.03 26.77 -39.73
CA ASP A 74 -22.64 26.91 -41.05
C ASP A 74 -22.15 25.83 -42.03
N GLU A 75 -20.89 25.41 -41.91
CA GLU A 75 -20.27 24.48 -42.85
C GLU A 75 -20.56 23.01 -42.53
N PHE A 76 -20.50 22.60 -41.27
CA PHE A 76 -20.52 21.18 -40.92
C PHE A 76 -21.93 20.71 -40.49
N PRO A 77 -22.42 19.58 -41.03
CA PRO A 77 -23.81 19.15 -40.85
C PRO A 77 -24.16 18.79 -39.39
N TRP A 78 -23.19 18.31 -38.61
CA TRP A 78 -23.39 18.04 -37.19
C TRP A 78 -23.49 19.33 -36.36
N ALA A 79 -22.72 20.35 -36.70
CA ALA A 79 -22.67 21.61 -35.96
C ALA A 79 -23.97 22.42 -36.11
N GLY A 80 -24.56 22.40 -37.30
CA GLY A 80 -25.84 23.07 -37.58
C GLY A 80 -27.04 22.52 -36.80
N ARG A 81 -26.96 21.27 -36.33
CA ARG A 81 -28.04 20.58 -35.58
C ARG A 81 -27.98 20.81 -34.07
N LEU A 82 -26.90 21.40 -33.58
CA LEU A 82 -26.69 21.61 -32.15
C LEU A 82 -27.70 22.62 -31.60
N SER A 83 -28.23 22.33 -30.41
CA SER A 83 -28.96 23.35 -29.68
C SER A 83 -28.04 24.50 -29.32
N ARG A 84 -28.64 25.65 -28.97
CA ARG A 84 -27.91 26.81 -28.49
C ARG A 84 -27.00 26.46 -27.31
N TYR A 85 -27.46 25.59 -26.41
CA TYR A 85 -26.71 25.18 -25.23
C TYR A 85 -25.43 24.43 -25.61
N GLN A 86 -25.55 23.30 -26.33
CA GLN A 86 -24.37 22.51 -26.72
C GLN A 86 -23.39 23.33 -27.56
N PHE A 87 -23.90 24.16 -28.48
CA PHE A 87 -23.02 24.99 -29.29
C PHE A 87 -22.22 25.99 -28.45
N HIS A 88 -22.87 26.74 -27.55
CA HIS A 88 -22.17 27.74 -26.74
C HIS A 88 -21.28 27.12 -25.68
N ASN A 89 -21.68 26.02 -25.04
CA ASN A 89 -20.92 25.43 -23.96
C ASN A 89 -19.79 24.50 -24.43
N ASP A 90 -19.98 23.81 -25.56
CA ASP A 90 -19.11 22.69 -25.92
C ASP A 90 -18.43 22.87 -27.30
N VAL A 91 -18.80 23.88 -28.10
CA VAL A 91 -18.13 24.24 -29.38
C VAL A 91 -17.44 25.60 -29.32
N LEU A 92 -18.17 26.62 -28.86
CA LEU A 92 -17.71 28.01 -28.84
C LEU A 92 -16.50 28.30 -27.93
N PRO A 93 -16.27 27.63 -26.78
CA PRO A 93 -15.23 28.07 -25.86
C PRO A 93 -13.82 28.12 -26.47
N TYR A 94 -13.06 29.15 -26.10
CA TYR A 94 -11.68 29.35 -26.53
C TYR A 94 -10.65 28.62 -25.64
N ALA A 95 -11.13 27.99 -24.56
CA ALA A 95 -10.32 27.28 -23.58
C ALA A 95 -11.14 26.13 -22.95
N SER A 96 -10.42 25.17 -22.39
CA SER A 96 -10.96 23.99 -21.71
C SER A 96 -10.60 23.96 -20.22
N LEU A 97 -9.41 24.45 -19.85
CA LEU A 97 -8.86 24.44 -18.49
C LEU A 97 -8.13 25.78 -18.21
N ASP A 98 -7.03 25.72 -17.49
CA ASP A 98 -6.16 26.82 -17.10
C ASP A 98 -5.02 27.11 -18.10
N GLU A 99 -5.04 26.52 -19.31
CA GLU A 99 -4.01 26.72 -20.34
C GLU A 99 -3.86 28.19 -20.76
N SER A 100 -2.69 28.59 -21.24
CA SER A 100 -2.49 29.94 -21.77
C SER A 100 -3.34 30.15 -23.03
N ARG A 101 -3.93 31.34 -23.18
CA ARG A 101 -4.83 31.64 -24.30
C ARG A 101 -4.04 31.92 -25.58
N CYS A 102 -4.47 31.36 -26.71
CA CYS A 102 -3.81 31.55 -28.00
C CYS A 102 -4.79 31.48 -29.18
N LEU A 103 -4.36 31.96 -30.35
CA LEU A 103 -5.10 31.91 -31.62
C LEU A 103 -4.98 30.53 -32.28
N TRP A 104 -5.61 29.52 -31.69
CA TRP A 104 -5.54 28.13 -32.16
C TRP A 104 -6.62 27.80 -33.20
N ARG A 105 -7.77 28.50 -33.17
CA ARG A 105 -9.01 28.00 -33.79
C ARG A 105 -8.93 28.00 -35.30
N LYS A 106 -8.43 29.07 -35.90
CA LYS A 106 -8.21 29.12 -37.35
C LYS A 106 -7.25 28.02 -37.81
N LYS A 107 -6.11 27.88 -37.12
CA LYS A 107 -5.06 26.93 -37.49
C LYS A 107 -5.57 25.49 -37.43
N LEU A 108 -6.25 25.12 -36.35
CA LEU A 108 -6.82 23.77 -36.22
C LEU A 108 -7.96 23.54 -37.20
N TYR A 109 -8.81 24.54 -37.47
CA TYR A 109 -9.85 24.44 -38.49
C TYR A 109 -9.24 24.14 -39.88
N ASP A 110 -8.19 24.87 -40.27
CA ASP A 110 -7.52 24.68 -41.57
C ASP A 110 -6.93 23.26 -41.71
N ILE A 111 -6.44 22.68 -40.61
CA ILE A 111 -5.87 21.31 -40.57
C ILE A 111 -6.98 20.24 -40.54
N CYS A 112 -8.01 20.44 -39.72
CA CYS A 112 -9.04 19.42 -39.46
C CYS A 112 -10.11 19.37 -40.53
N ARG A 113 -10.40 20.50 -41.20
CA ARG A 113 -11.38 20.57 -42.28
C ARG A 113 -11.19 19.50 -43.37
N PRO A 114 -9.99 19.27 -43.95
CA PRO A 114 -9.80 18.18 -44.90
C PRO A 114 -9.86 16.78 -44.26
N ILE A 115 -9.54 16.64 -42.97
CA ILE A 115 -9.60 15.35 -42.26
C ILE A 115 -11.04 14.85 -42.15
N VAL A 116 -12.00 15.75 -41.95
CA VAL A 116 -13.43 15.44 -41.72
C VAL A 116 -14.31 15.57 -42.96
N ALA A 117 -13.71 15.77 -44.14
CA ALA A 117 -14.44 16.09 -45.38
C ALA A 117 -15.50 15.05 -45.76
N ASP A 118 -15.24 13.77 -45.46
CA ASP A 118 -16.13 12.64 -45.77
C ASP A 118 -17.03 12.22 -44.59
N CYS A 119 -16.88 12.88 -43.43
CA CYS A 119 -17.65 12.57 -42.23
C CYS A 119 -19.07 13.14 -42.33
N ARG A 120 -20.02 12.46 -41.71
CA ARG A 120 -21.45 12.83 -41.69
C ARG A 120 -21.96 13.13 -40.28
N THR A 121 -21.30 12.60 -39.26
CA THR A 121 -21.67 12.80 -37.85
C THR A 121 -20.52 13.38 -37.02
N ALA A 122 -20.85 13.92 -35.85
CA ALA A 122 -19.85 14.44 -34.92
C ALA A 122 -18.92 13.32 -34.43
N ALA A 123 -19.43 12.11 -34.24
CA ALA A 123 -18.63 10.95 -33.84
C ALA A 123 -17.62 10.52 -34.91
N GLU A 124 -18.04 10.44 -36.18
CA GLU A 124 -17.15 10.13 -37.30
C GLU A 124 -16.03 11.18 -37.43
N ALA A 125 -16.38 12.46 -37.30
CA ALA A 125 -15.43 13.57 -37.35
C ALA A 125 -14.42 13.51 -36.19
N ALA A 126 -14.89 13.32 -34.94
CA ALA A 126 -14.02 13.18 -33.77
C ALA A 126 -13.06 11.99 -33.91
N HIS A 127 -13.56 10.86 -34.40
CA HIS A 127 -12.76 9.67 -34.61
C HIS A 127 -11.70 9.88 -35.70
N ALA A 128 -12.06 10.49 -36.82
CA ALA A 128 -11.13 10.81 -37.91
C ALA A 128 -10.04 11.80 -37.49
N ILE A 129 -10.39 12.82 -36.69
CA ILE A 129 -9.44 13.77 -36.10
C ILE A 129 -8.45 13.02 -35.21
N ASN A 130 -8.93 12.20 -34.28
CA ASN A 130 -8.06 11.45 -33.37
C ASN A 130 -7.11 10.49 -34.10
N GLN A 131 -7.55 9.93 -35.24
CA GLN A 131 -6.71 9.05 -36.07
C GLN A 131 -5.61 9.76 -36.85
N LYS A 132 -5.81 11.02 -37.26
CA LYS A 132 -4.96 11.67 -38.29
C LYS A 132 -4.26 12.94 -37.82
N LEU A 133 -4.84 13.65 -36.85
CA LEU A 133 -4.37 14.97 -36.44
C LEU A 133 -2.95 14.89 -35.88
N PHE A 134 -2.73 14.03 -34.88
CA PHE A 134 -1.49 13.97 -34.11
C PHE A 134 -0.26 13.67 -34.98
N ASP A 135 -0.40 12.71 -35.89
CA ASP A 135 0.61 12.44 -36.93
C ASP A 135 0.82 13.64 -37.87
N ALA A 136 -0.26 14.30 -38.29
CA ALA A 136 -0.18 15.44 -39.21
C ALA A 136 0.52 16.66 -38.61
N ILE A 137 0.47 16.84 -37.29
CA ILE A 137 1.13 17.95 -36.58
C ILE A 137 2.37 17.52 -35.79
N ASN A 138 2.73 16.24 -35.84
CA ASN A 138 3.84 15.64 -35.10
C ASN A 138 3.81 15.99 -33.61
N VAL A 139 2.67 15.74 -32.96
CA VAL A 139 2.52 15.94 -31.51
C VAL A 139 2.09 14.63 -30.89
N HIS A 140 2.89 14.13 -29.95
CA HIS A 140 2.59 12.86 -29.30
C HIS A 140 2.80 12.92 -27.80
N TYR A 141 2.33 11.90 -27.08
CA TYR A 141 2.49 11.86 -25.64
C TYR A 141 3.96 11.91 -25.19
N ASN A 142 4.30 12.82 -24.28
CA ASN A 142 5.59 12.86 -23.60
C ASN A 142 5.49 13.65 -22.30
N THR A 143 6.17 13.20 -21.24
CA THR A 143 6.26 13.92 -19.95
C THR A 143 7.39 14.94 -19.87
N ASP A 144 8.34 14.92 -20.80
CA ASP A 144 9.42 15.91 -20.93
C ASP A 144 8.94 17.14 -21.71
N ARG A 145 8.03 17.90 -21.12
CA ARG A 145 7.34 19.07 -21.69
C ARG A 145 7.36 20.23 -20.70
N SER A 146 7.22 21.45 -21.20
CA SER A 146 7.32 22.67 -20.38
C SER A 146 6.24 22.76 -19.28
N LYS A 147 5.01 22.29 -19.55
CA LYS A 147 3.88 22.30 -18.60
C LYS A 147 2.82 21.24 -18.93
N THR A 148 2.00 20.86 -17.95
CA THR A 148 0.97 19.82 -18.11
C THR A 148 -0.20 20.25 -19.01
N ASN A 149 -0.61 21.50 -18.88
CA ASN A 149 -1.76 22.15 -19.51
C ASN A 149 -1.32 23.01 -20.72
N GLN A 150 -0.54 22.43 -21.64
CA GLN A 150 -0.16 23.12 -22.88
C GLN A 150 -1.39 23.46 -23.72
N ASN A 151 -1.43 24.68 -24.24
CA ASN A 151 -2.38 25.05 -25.29
C ASN A 151 -1.99 24.37 -26.63
N PRO A 152 -2.86 24.37 -27.65
CA PRO A 152 -2.58 23.71 -28.91
C PRO A 152 -1.29 24.16 -29.61
N LEU A 153 -0.96 25.45 -29.57
CA LEU A 153 0.22 25.98 -30.26
C LEU A 153 1.52 25.62 -29.53
N GLU A 154 1.49 25.58 -28.20
CA GLU A 154 2.61 25.14 -27.37
C GLU A 154 2.89 23.65 -27.57
N ALA A 155 1.84 22.82 -27.58
CA ALA A 155 1.96 21.38 -27.84
C ALA A 155 2.57 21.11 -29.23
N ILE A 156 2.12 21.84 -30.26
CA ILE A 156 2.68 21.80 -31.62
C ILE A 156 4.15 22.26 -31.63
N ALA A 157 4.47 23.35 -30.94
CA ALA A 157 5.83 23.90 -30.90
C ALA A 157 6.83 22.95 -30.23
N GLU A 158 6.41 22.20 -29.21
CA GLU A 158 7.26 21.23 -28.52
C GLU A 158 7.21 19.83 -29.15
N SER A 159 6.30 19.60 -30.11
CA SER A 159 6.03 18.30 -30.73
C SER A 159 5.66 17.21 -29.71
N ARG A 160 5.14 17.62 -28.55
CA ARG A 160 4.89 16.72 -27.42
C ARG A 160 3.95 17.33 -26.38
N ALA A 161 3.16 16.49 -25.73
CA ALA A 161 2.28 16.88 -24.62
C ALA A 161 1.94 15.70 -23.70
N THR A 162 1.39 15.93 -22.50
CA THR A 162 0.79 14.86 -21.68
C THR A 162 -0.69 14.66 -22.00
N CYS A 163 -1.38 13.68 -21.39
CA CYS A 163 -2.81 13.41 -21.62
C CYS A 163 -3.68 14.66 -21.50
N THR A 164 -3.36 15.57 -20.59
CA THR A 164 -4.04 16.87 -20.49
C THR A 164 -3.83 17.74 -21.72
N GLY A 165 -2.58 18.02 -22.12
CA GLY A 165 -2.29 18.82 -23.31
C GLY A 165 -2.82 18.17 -24.62
N LEU A 166 -2.72 16.84 -24.75
CA LEU A 166 -3.31 16.12 -25.88
C LEU A 166 -4.84 16.20 -25.89
N SER A 167 -5.49 16.10 -24.72
CA SER A 167 -6.94 16.25 -24.61
C SER A 167 -7.40 17.68 -24.92
N ILE A 168 -6.66 18.71 -24.46
CA ILE A 168 -6.91 20.11 -24.83
C ILE A 168 -6.83 20.26 -26.35
N LEU A 169 -5.75 19.76 -26.96
CA LEU A 169 -5.53 19.81 -28.40
C LEU A 169 -6.62 19.08 -29.19
N LEU A 170 -7.07 17.90 -28.75
CA LEU A 170 -8.14 17.16 -29.40
C LEU A 170 -9.51 17.85 -29.22
N VAL A 171 -9.83 18.36 -28.03
CA VAL A 171 -11.05 19.14 -27.79
C VAL A 171 -11.05 20.36 -28.71
N ASP A 172 -9.96 21.11 -28.75
CA ASP A 172 -9.85 22.32 -29.56
C ASP A 172 -9.91 21.99 -31.06
N ALA A 173 -9.30 20.90 -31.51
CA ALA A 173 -9.42 20.41 -32.88
C ALA A 173 -10.85 20.04 -33.25
N CYS A 174 -11.54 19.28 -32.40
CA CYS A 174 -12.96 18.95 -32.55
C CYS A 174 -13.82 20.22 -32.64
N ARG A 175 -13.64 21.14 -31.69
CA ARG A 175 -14.36 22.42 -31.63
C ARG A 175 -14.09 23.30 -32.84
N SER A 176 -12.89 23.24 -33.41
CA SER A 176 -12.53 24.00 -34.61
C SER A 176 -13.42 23.66 -35.80
N VAL A 177 -13.87 22.41 -35.93
CA VAL A 177 -14.81 21.93 -36.95
C VAL A 177 -16.22 21.67 -36.41
N GLY A 178 -16.57 22.31 -35.30
CA GLY A 178 -17.95 22.32 -34.79
C GLY A 178 -18.41 21.02 -34.11
N VAL A 179 -17.51 20.09 -33.81
CA VAL A 179 -17.81 18.93 -32.96
C VAL A 179 -17.89 19.41 -31.51
N PRO A 180 -19.01 19.22 -30.79
CA PRO A 180 -19.09 19.59 -29.38
C PRO A 180 -18.22 18.65 -28.58
N ALA A 181 -17.24 19.20 -27.88
CA ALA A 181 -16.25 18.45 -27.14
C ALA A 181 -15.91 19.13 -25.82
N ARG A 182 -15.54 18.33 -24.83
CA ARG A 182 -15.09 18.79 -23.51
C ARG A 182 -14.09 17.82 -22.92
N ILE A 183 -13.31 18.31 -21.95
CA ILE A 183 -12.38 17.47 -21.22
C ILE A 183 -13.18 16.67 -20.20
N ALA A 184 -12.90 15.39 -20.10
CA ALA A 184 -13.31 14.57 -18.97
C ALA A 184 -12.10 13.94 -18.30
N GLY A 185 -12.20 13.56 -17.04
CA GLY A 185 -11.04 13.04 -16.32
C GLY A 185 -11.30 12.68 -14.88
N VAL A 186 -10.30 12.03 -14.28
CA VAL A 186 -10.20 11.78 -12.85
C VAL A 186 -8.97 12.46 -12.29
N ALA A 187 -9.09 13.09 -11.12
CA ALA A 187 -7.95 13.66 -10.40
C ALA A 187 -7.04 12.56 -9.84
N ASN A 188 -7.59 11.39 -9.54
CA ASN A 188 -6.85 10.17 -9.27
C ASN A 188 -7.71 8.94 -9.57
N TRP A 189 -7.14 7.89 -10.15
CA TRP A 189 -7.84 6.62 -10.30
C TRP A 189 -8.18 6.03 -8.93
N ARG A 190 -9.36 5.40 -8.81
CA ARG A 190 -9.72 4.62 -7.62
C ARG A 190 -8.88 3.35 -7.49
N THR A 191 -8.44 2.82 -8.64
CA THR A 191 -7.82 1.50 -8.75
C THR A 191 -6.33 1.48 -9.05
N LYS A 192 -5.69 2.64 -9.14
CA LYS A 192 -4.23 2.76 -9.29
C LYS A 192 -3.81 4.19 -8.96
N LYS A 193 -2.52 4.42 -8.81
CA LYS A 193 -1.99 5.77 -8.64
C LYS A 193 -1.94 6.48 -10.00
N GLY A 194 -2.37 7.73 -10.03
CA GLY A 194 -2.24 8.61 -11.20
C GLY A 194 -3.58 9.24 -11.59
N ASN A 195 -3.50 10.40 -12.24
CA ASN A 195 -4.65 11.06 -12.86
C ASN A 195 -4.74 10.64 -14.33
N HIS A 196 -5.85 10.91 -14.97
CA HIS A 196 -5.93 10.88 -16.43
C HIS A 196 -7.05 11.79 -16.91
N THR A 197 -6.82 12.44 -18.04
CA THR A 197 -7.80 13.25 -18.75
C THR A 197 -7.96 12.72 -20.16
N TRP A 198 -9.20 12.72 -20.64
CA TRP A 198 -9.62 12.29 -21.97
C TRP A 198 -10.67 13.25 -22.52
N VAL A 199 -11.26 12.92 -23.67
CA VAL A 199 -12.23 13.75 -24.35
C VAL A 199 -13.61 13.12 -24.31
N GLU A 200 -14.62 13.92 -24.00
CA GLU A 200 -16.02 13.60 -24.29
C GLU A 200 -16.48 14.42 -25.48
N ILE A 201 -17.18 13.78 -26.42
CA ILE A 201 -17.84 14.43 -27.55
C ILE A 201 -19.34 14.19 -27.49
N TRP A 202 -20.13 15.11 -28.05
CA TRP A 202 -21.58 14.96 -28.14
C TRP A 202 -22.02 14.58 -29.56
N ASP A 203 -22.70 13.44 -29.69
CA ASP A 203 -23.40 13.00 -30.90
C ASP A 203 -24.66 12.22 -30.48
N ASP A 204 -25.80 12.92 -30.31
CA ASP A 204 -27.04 12.37 -29.72
C ASP A 204 -26.86 11.71 -28.33
N GLY A 205 -25.81 12.12 -27.63
CA GLY A 205 -25.35 11.56 -26.36
C GLY A 205 -23.89 11.92 -26.15
N TRP A 206 -23.42 11.83 -24.90
CA TRP A 206 -22.00 12.01 -24.60
C TRP A 206 -21.27 10.68 -24.77
N HIS A 207 -20.26 10.69 -25.64
CA HIS A 207 -19.37 9.58 -25.94
C HIS A 207 -17.93 9.96 -25.56
N PHE A 208 -17.09 9.00 -25.20
CA PHE A 208 -15.70 9.27 -24.81
C PHE A 208 -14.66 8.66 -25.76
N LEU A 209 -13.48 9.26 -25.81
CA LEU A 209 -12.30 8.73 -26.51
C LEU A 209 -11.00 9.25 -25.86
N GLY A 210 -9.92 8.48 -25.98
CA GLY A 210 -8.57 8.93 -25.64
C GLY A 210 -8.02 9.89 -26.71
N ALA A 211 -7.02 10.70 -26.35
CA ALA A 211 -6.36 11.64 -27.26
C ALA A 211 -4.99 11.10 -27.68
N ASP A 212 -4.72 11.04 -28.99
CA ASP A 212 -3.55 10.36 -29.60
C ASP A 212 -3.60 8.83 -29.39
N GLU A 213 -4.81 8.30 -29.21
CA GLU A 213 -5.07 6.89 -28.88
C GLU A 213 -6.30 6.36 -29.65
N PRO A 214 -6.29 6.35 -31.00
CA PRO A 214 -7.44 5.92 -31.77
C PRO A 214 -7.73 4.41 -31.59
N ASP A 215 -8.97 4.07 -31.25
CA ASP A 215 -9.45 2.67 -31.21
C ASP A 215 -10.27 2.35 -32.48
N GLN A 216 -9.94 1.25 -33.16
CA GLN A 216 -10.61 0.86 -34.41
C GLN A 216 -12.12 0.63 -34.27
N ARG A 217 -12.62 0.41 -33.04
CA ARG A 217 -14.05 0.23 -32.76
C ARG A 217 -14.80 1.56 -32.64
N GLY A 218 -14.10 2.70 -32.67
CA GLY A 218 -14.69 4.03 -32.56
C GLY A 218 -14.77 4.53 -31.13
N LEU A 219 -15.78 5.36 -30.85
CA LEU A 219 -15.97 5.98 -29.55
C LEU A 219 -16.41 4.96 -28.47
N ASP A 220 -16.32 5.37 -27.21
CA ASP A 220 -16.60 4.56 -26.01
C ASP A 220 -15.70 3.31 -25.86
N HIS A 221 -14.61 3.30 -26.61
CA HIS A 221 -13.58 2.26 -26.58
C HIS A 221 -12.23 2.93 -26.34
N ALA A 222 -11.74 2.83 -25.10
CA ALA A 222 -10.41 3.31 -24.73
C ALA A 222 -9.76 2.34 -23.74
N TRP A 223 -8.44 2.40 -23.61
CA TRP A 223 -7.72 1.55 -22.66
C TRP A 223 -8.17 1.79 -21.21
N PHE A 224 -8.60 3.01 -20.89
CA PHE A 224 -9.02 3.43 -19.55
C PHE A 224 -10.47 3.06 -19.18
N THR A 225 -11.29 2.56 -20.12
CA THR A 225 -12.73 2.33 -19.89
C THR A 225 -12.99 1.49 -18.63
N LYS A 226 -12.23 0.42 -18.41
CA LYS A 226 -12.39 -0.46 -17.24
C LYS A 226 -12.05 0.20 -15.91
N ASP A 227 -11.13 1.16 -15.90
CA ASP A 227 -10.76 1.90 -14.69
C ASP A 227 -11.77 3.03 -14.42
N ALA A 228 -12.24 3.71 -15.46
CA ALA A 228 -13.30 4.73 -15.35
C ALA A 228 -14.62 4.14 -14.80
N MET A 229 -14.94 2.87 -15.12
CA MET A 229 -16.10 2.16 -14.58
C MET A 229 -16.07 1.97 -13.05
N LYS A 230 -14.92 2.17 -12.41
CA LYS A 230 -14.72 2.01 -10.96
C LYS A 230 -14.69 3.35 -10.21
N ALA A 231 -14.93 4.46 -10.91
CA ALA A 231 -15.07 5.78 -10.31
C ALA A 231 -16.27 5.85 -9.36
N THR A 232 -16.24 6.80 -8.43
CA THR A 232 -17.28 6.95 -7.42
C THR A 232 -17.54 8.42 -7.14
N SER A 233 -18.81 8.79 -6.98
CA SER A 233 -19.23 10.18 -6.67
C SER A 233 -19.11 10.54 -5.17
N ASP A 234 -18.59 9.64 -4.33
CA ASP A 234 -18.46 9.83 -2.87
C ASP A 234 -17.30 10.79 -2.49
N ASP A 235 -16.29 10.88 -3.35
CA ASP A 235 -15.11 11.72 -3.16
C ASP A 235 -14.75 12.37 -4.52
N PRO A 236 -14.73 13.71 -4.62
CA PRO A 236 -14.39 14.43 -5.84
C PRO A 236 -13.05 14.00 -6.47
N LYS A 237 -12.12 13.46 -5.67
CA LYS A 237 -10.84 12.96 -6.16
C LYS A 237 -10.96 11.73 -7.06
N TYR A 238 -11.95 10.87 -6.82
CA TYR A 238 -12.15 9.59 -7.52
C TYR A 238 -13.37 9.58 -8.45
N ALA A 239 -14.13 10.68 -8.50
CA ALA A 239 -15.22 10.89 -9.44
C ALA A 239 -14.69 11.20 -10.85
N VAL A 240 -15.49 10.86 -11.86
CA VAL A 240 -15.25 11.34 -13.22
C VAL A 240 -15.91 12.71 -13.38
N TRP A 241 -15.10 13.71 -13.67
CA TRP A 241 -15.54 15.07 -13.94
C TRP A 241 -15.44 15.35 -15.44
N ALA A 242 -16.37 16.14 -15.96
CA ALA A 242 -16.24 16.77 -17.27
C ALA A 242 -16.22 18.30 -17.10
N THR A 243 -15.44 19.00 -17.91
CA THR A 243 -15.39 20.46 -17.86
C THR A 243 -16.67 21.07 -18.43
N SER A 244 -17.01 22.25 -17.93
CA SER A 244 -18.05 23.12 -18.47
C SER A 244 -17.48 24.52 -18.62
N PHE A 245 -17.82 25.21 -19.70
CA PHE A 245 -17.46 26.63 -19.81
C PHE A 245 -18.49 27.50 -19.10
N GLU A 246 -19.76 27.11 -19.15
CA GLU A 246 -20.81 27.71 -18.35
C GLU A 246 -20.51 27.51 -16.86
N LYS A 247 -20.68 28.59 -16.09
CA LYS A 247 -20.43 28.62 -14.65
C LYS A 247 -21.32 27.60 -13.93
N SER A 248 -20.72 26.95 -12.93
CA SER A 248 -21.34 25.92 -12.10
C SER A 248 -20.82 26.04 -10.67
N ASP A 249 -21.60 25.58 -9.70
CA ASP A 249 -21.22 25.54 -8.28
C ASP A 249 -20.20 24.42 -7.98
N VAL A 250 -19.99 23.51 -8.93
CA VAL A 250 -18.98 22.46 -8.89
C VAL A 250 -17.90 22.69 -9.94
N HIS A 251 -16.68 22.24 -9.64
CA HIS A 251 -15.50 22.51 -10.46
C HIS A 251 -14.80 21.22 -10.89
N PHE A 252 -14.06 21.29 -11.99
CA PHE A 252 -13.21 20.21 -12.46
C PHE A 252 -11.92 20.17 -11.63
N PRO A 253 -11.59 19.08 -10.92
CA PRO A 253 -10.40 18.99 -10.09
C PRO A 253 -9.15 18.80 -10.97
N MET A 254 -8.36 19.87 -11.13
CA MET A 254 -7.12 19.83 -11.90
C MET A 254 -6.03 19.10 -11.11
N ALA A 255 -5.54 17.98 -11.61
CA ALA A 255 -4.63 17.11 -10.85
C ALA A 255 -3.28 17.75 -10.49
N TRP A 256 -2.85 18.80 -11.20
CA TRP A 256 -1.66 19.60 -10.90
C TRP A 256 -1.93 20.79 -9.97
N ASN A 257 -3.19 21.16 -9.75
CA ASN A 257 -3.58 22.28 -8.90
C ASN A 257 -5.01 22.07 -8.34
N LEU A 258 -5.12 21.15 -7.37
CA LEU A 258 -6.42 20.74 -6.80
C LEU A 258 -7.16 21.86 -6.04
N GLU A 259 -6.46 22.94 -5.67
CA GLU A 259 -7.03 24.08 -4.95
C GLU A 259 -7.70 25.09 -5.89
N ASP A 260 -7.40 25.04 -7.18
CA ASP A 260 -7.95 25.96 -8.17
C ASP A 260 -9.33 25.49 -8.65
N THR A 261 -10.35 26.21 -8.20
CA THR A 261 -11.76 25.94 -8.51
C THR A 261 -12.29 26.77 -9.68
N SER A 262 -11.41 27.39 -10.48
CA SER A 262 -11.82 28.35 -11.52
C SER A 262 -12.36 27.71 -12.81
N VAL A 263 -12.22 26.39 -12.95
CA VAL A 263 -12.77 25.63 -14.09
C VAL A 263 -14.08 24.96 -13.65
N PRO A 264 -15.25 25.39 -14.15
CA PRO A 264 -16.51 24.73 -13.86
C PRO A 264 -16.51 23.28 -14.32
N GLY A 265 -17.19 22.42 -13.56
CA GLY A 265 -17.24 20.98 -13.80
C GLY A 265 -18.66 20.44 -13.77
N VAL A 266 -18.78 19.18 -14.20
CA VAL A 266 -19.99 18.36 -14.08
C VAL A 266 -19.55 16.96 -13.64
N ASP A 267 -20.13 16.43 -12.56
CA ASP A 267 -19.92 15.03 -12.18
C ASP A 267 -20.65 14.14 -13.20
N VAL A 268 -19.87 13.42 -14.00
CA VAL A 268 -20.36 12.50 -15.03
C VAL A 268 -20.11 11.05 -14.67
N THR A 269 -19.70 10.76 -13.43
CA THR A 269 -19.36 9.42 -12.93
C THR A 269 -20.40 8.38 -13.34
N LYS A 270 -21.69 8.70 -13.17
CA LYS A 270 -22.80 7.79 -13.50
C LYS A 270 -22.79 7.27 -14.94
N ARG A 271 -22.25 8.04 -15.90
CA ARG A 271 -22.14 7.63 -17.31
C ARG A 271 -21.14 6.49 -17.52
N TYR A 272 -20.14 6.42 -16.65
CA TYR A 272 -19.10 5.41 -16.70
C TYR A 272 -19.46 4.17 -15.86
N LEU A 273 -20.48 4.25 -15.00
CA LEU A 273 -20.90 3.13 -14.15
C LEU A 273 -21.68 2.05 -14.93
N ASN A 274 -21.44 0.78 -14.58
CA ASN A 274 -22.24 -0.38 -14.96
C ASN A 274 -22.54 -1.16 -13.67
N PRO A 275 -23.77 -1.62 -13.36
CA PRO A 275 -24.12 -2.13 -12.01
C PRO A 275 -23.56 -3.52 -11.67
N PHE A 276 -22.42 -3.91 -12.22
CA PHE A 276 -21.65 -5.04 -11.72
C PHE A 276 -20.92 -4.61 -10.42
N LYS A 277 -21.56 -4.91 -9.28
CA LYS A 277 -20.86 -5.08 -8.01
C LYS A 277 -19.83 -6.19 -8.21
N SER A 278 -18.61 -5.81 -8.56
CA SER A 278 -17.53 -6.76 -8.68
C SER A 278 -17.00 -7.07 -7.29
N ALA A 279 -17.38 -8.26 -6.82
CA ALA A 279 -16.89 -8.90 -5.62
C ALA A 279 -15.36 -9.06 -5.68
N ASN A 280 -14.72 -8.99 -4.51
CA ASN A 280 -13.37 -9.45 -4.19
C ASN A 280 -12.36 -9.44 -5.34
N HIS A 281 -11.61 -8.35 -5.49
CA HIS A 281 -10.36 -8.40 -6.24
C HIS A 281 -9.22 -8.64 -5.25
N GLY A 282 -8.46 -9.71 -5.47
CA GLY A 282 -7.14 -9.86 -4.86
C GLY A 282 -6.23 -8.68 -5.21
N ALA A 283 -5.06 -8.61 -4.59
CA ALA A 283 -4.14 -7.49 -4.75
C ALA A 283 -3.72 -7.31 -6.23
N GLN A 284 -4.03 -6.16 -6.84
CA GLN A 284 -3.69 -5.89 -8.24
C GLN A 284 -2.34 -5.17 -8.33
N ARG A 285 -1.49 -5.61 -9.26
CA ARG A 285 -0.19 -4.98 -9.54
C ARG A 285 -0.16 -4.45 -10.97
N PHE A 286 0.31 -3.22 -11.11
CA PHE A 286 0.55 -2.60 -12.41
C PHE A 286 2.05 -2.44 -12.64
N VAL A 287 2.52 -2.57 -13.87
CA VAL A 287 3.97 -2.60 -14.16
C VAL A 287 4.37 -1.58 -15.21
N ARG A 288 5.45 -0.85 -14.91
CA ARG A 288 6.20 -0.02 -15.86
C ARG A 288 7.67 -0.38 -15.77
N VAL A 289 8.36 -0.31 -16.91
CA VAL A 289 9.80 -0.53 -17.00
C VAL A 289 10.43 0.73 -17.57
N TRP A 290 11.50 1.20 -16.95
CA TRP A 290 12.22 2.42 -17.28
C TRP A 290 13.67 2.08 -17.59
N SER A 291 14.33 2.82 -18.49
CA SER A 291 15.74 2.58 -18.81
C SER A 291 16.66 2.83 -17.62
N THR A 292 16.38 3.89 -16.87
CA THR A 292 17.01 4.29 -15.60
C THR A 292 16.00 5.12 -14.80
N LYS A 293 16.33 5.51 -13.57
CA LYS A 293 15.49 6.44 -12.79
C LYS A 293 15.22 7.75 -13.53
N GLY A 294 13.95 7.98 -13.90
CA GLY A 294 13.54 9.16 -14.67
C GLY A 294 13.94 9.13 -16.16
N GLY A 295 14.41 7.97 -16.66
CA GLY A 295 14.73 7.73 -18.07
C GLY A 295 13.49 7.42 -18.92
N GLU A 296 13.70 6.84 -20.10
CA GLU A 296 12.62 6.50 -21.03
C GLU A 296 11.89 5.22 -20.62
N ARG A 297 10.57 5.15 -20.86
CA ARG A 297 9.77 3.96 -20.61
C ARG A 297 10.06 2.91 -21.69
N LEU A 298 10.39 1.69 -21.27
CA LEU A 298 10.81 0.60 -22.14
C LEU A 298 9.68 -0.36 -22.47
N TRP A 299 9.68 -0.81 -23.72
CA TRP A 299 8.86 -1.94 -24.16
C TRP A 299 9.58 -3.21 -23.73
N ALA A 300 8.97 -3.98 -22.85
CA ALA A 300 9.53 -5.22 -22.36
C ALA A 300 8.45 -6.29 -22.31
N ILE A 301 8.84 -7.52 -22.64
CA ILE A 301 8.01 -8.68 -22.39
C ILE A 301 8.20 -9.04 -20.93
N VAL A 302 7.13 -8.99 -20.17
CA VAL A 302 7.11 -9.38 -18.76
C VAL A 302 6.40 -10.71 -18.65
N ASN A 303 7.13 -11.71 -18.18
CA ASN A 303 6.59 -12.98 -17.76
C ASN A 303 6.47 -12.96 -16.24
N VAL A 304 5.26 -13.13 -15.73
CA VAL A 304 5.01 -13.35 -14.31
C VAL A 304 5.23 -14.83 -14.05
N VAL A 305 6.30 -15.14 -13.32
CA VAL A 305 6.79 -16.50 -13.08
C VAL A 305 6.55 -16.87 -11.62
N MET A 306 5.95 -18.04 -11.42
CA MET A 306 5.78 -18.63 -10.10
C MET A 306 7.11 -19.22 -9.60
N PRO A 307 7.24 -19.52 -8.29
CA PRO A 307 8.49 -20.06 -7.74
C PRO A 307 8.92 -21.41 -8.34
N ASP A 308 7.98 -22.16 -8.90
CA ASP A 308 8.21 -23.42 -9.61
C ASP A 308 8.72 -23.24 -11.06
N GLY A 309 8.87 -22.00 -11.53
CA GLY A 309 9.31 -21.66 -12.87
C GLY A 309 8.18 -21.51 -13.89
N ASN A 310 6.91 -21.73 -13.52
CA ASN A 310 5.79 -21.62 -14.44
C ASN A 310 5.42 -20.16 -14.72
N VAL A 311 5.28 -19.82 -16.01
CA VAL A 311 4.77 -18.52 -16.44
C VAL A 311 3.25 -18.52 -16.31
N VAL A 312 2.72 -17.78 -15.34
CA VAL A 312 1.27 -17.67 -15.09
C VAL A 312 0.62 -16.51 -15.84
N GLN A 313 1.41 -15.51 -16.24
CA GLN A 313 0.93 -14.43 -17.09
C GLN A 313 2.07 -13.88 -17.92
N ARG A 314 1.76 -13.47 -19.14
CA ARG A 314 2.67 -12.78 -20.05
C ARG A 314 2.00 -11.54 -20.58
N PHE A 315 2.68 -10.40 -20.52
CA PHE A 315 2.21 -9.15 -21.10
C PHE A 315 3.39 -8.30 -21.55
N ALA A 316 3.12 -7.35 -22.44
CA ALA A 316 4.10 -6.35 -22.84
C ALA A 316 3.86 -5.04 -22.09
N THR A 317 4.92 -4.42 -21.58
CA THR A 317 4.86 -3.04 -21.08
C THR A 317 4.75 -2.07 -22.25
N ARG A 318 4.13 -0.92 -22.02
CA ARG A 318 4.07 0.19 -22.99
C ARG A 318 5.35 1.02 -22.94
N ALA A 319 5.64 1.74 -24.03
CA ALA A 319 6.85 2.50 -24.24
C ALA A 319 6.60 3.71 -25.13
N GLY A 320 7.60 4.59 -25.26
CA GLY A 320 7.53 5.74 -26.14
C GLY A 320 6.39 6.69 -25.77
N THR A 321 5.56 7.03 -26.75
CA THR A 321 4.50 8.04 -26.64
C THR A 321 3.16 7.47 -26.12
N THR A 322 3.20 6.45 -25.26
CA THR A 322 1.98 5.95 -24.61
C THR A 322 1.77 6.62 -23.25
N ASP A 323 0.52 6.90 -22.88
CA ASP A 323 0.20 7.48 -21.58
C ASP A 323 0.81 6.69 -20.41
N LEU A 324 1.34 7.39 -19.40
CA LEU A 324 1.96 6.78 -18.23
C LEU A 324 1.00 5.93 -17.39
N ASN A 325 -0.31 6.10 -17.53
CA ASN A 325 -1.36 5.35 -16.86
C ASN A 325 -1.91 4.19 -17.71
N ASP A 326 -1.58 4.10 -19.00
CA ASP A 326 -1.78 2.86 -19.76
C ASP A 326 -0.67 1.88 -19.34
N MET A 327 -0.99 1.05 -18.36
CA MET A 327 -0.08 0.08 -17.78
C MET A 327 -0.77 -1.27 -17.70
N PRO A 328 -0.09 -2.35 -18.15
CA PRO A 328 -0.59 -3.70 -17.95
C PRO A 328 -0.67 -4.00 -16.47
N SER A 329 -1.62 -4.85 -16.11
CA SER A 329 -1.78 -5.33 -14.75
C SER A 329 -1.92 -6.84 -14.67
N PHE A 330 -1.64 -7.35 -13.48
CA PHE A 330 -1.87 -8.73 -13.13
C PHE A 330 -2.41 -8.81 -11.71
N GLY A 331 -3.24 -9.82 -11.47
CA GLY A 331 -3.73 -10.13 -10.12
C GLY A 331 -2.67 -10.89 -9.35
N VAL A 332 -2.48 -10.55 -8.09
CA VAL A 332 -1.63 -11.24 -7.13
C VAL A 332 -2.51 -11.70 -5.98
N ILE A 333 -2.39 -12.97 -5.60
CA ILE A 333 -3.01 -13.45 -4.38
C ILE A 333 -2.16 -12.93 -3.22
N PRO A 334 -2.73 -12.23 -2.23
CA PRO A 334 -1.95 -11.74 -1.09
C PRO A 334 -1.16 -12.87 -0.41
N GLY A 335 0.17 -12.82 -0.51
CA GLY A 335 1.07 -13.87 -0.01
C GLY A 335 1.86 -14.62 -1.09
N ASP A 336 1.40 -14.63 -2.35
CA ASP A 336 2.09 -15.26 -3.47
C ASP A 336 3.41 -14.55 -3.78
N LYS A 337 4.51 -15.29 -3.70
CA LYS A 337 5.81 -14.82 -4.21
C LYS A 337 5.87 -15.08 -5.71
N ARG A 338 6.20 -14.05 -6.50
CA ARG A 338 6.32 -14.14 -7.95
C ARG A 338 7.55 -13.38 -8.43
N THR A 339 8.14 -13.86 -9.51
CA THR A 339 9.27 -13.21 -10.18
C THR A 339 8.81 -12.68 -11.51
N LEU A 340 9.09 -11.41 -11.78
CA LEU A 340 8.96 -10.84 -13.11
C LEU A 340 10.24 -11.15 -13.87
N VAL A 341 10.14 -11.97 -14.92
CA VAL A 341 11.21 -12.16 -15.90
C VAL A 341 10.94 -11.20 -17.04
N ILE A 342 11.80 -10.20 -17.16
CA ILE A 342 11.61 -9.02 -18.00
C ILE A 342 12.64 -9.10 -19.13
N GLU A 343 12.14 -9.22 -20.34
CA GLU A 343 12.95 -9.30 -21.56
C GLU A 343 12.82 -7.99 -22.34
N HIS A 344 13.97 -7.38 -22.63
CA HIS A 344 14.06 -6.16 -23.43
C HIS A 344 15.31 -6.23 -24.33
N ASN A 345 15.12 -6.05 -25.64
CA ASN A 345 16.19 -6.08 -26.65
C ASN A 345 17.08 -7.34 -26.58
N GLY A 346 16.49 -8.50 -26.32
CA GLY A 346 17.20 -9.79 -26.21
C GLY A 346 17.99 -9.98 -24.91
N ALA A 347 18.08 -8.97 -24.05
CA ALA A 347 18.60 -9.10 -22.69
C ALA A 347 17.47 -9.45 -21.72
N VAL A 348 17.78 -10.29 -20.73
CA VAL A 348 16.82 -10.73 -19.71
C VAL A 348 17.26 -10.19 -18.35
N ARG A 349 16.29 -9.74 -17.57
CA ARG A 349 16.43 -9.24 -16.21
C ARG A 349 15.31 -9.77 -15.33
N THR A 350 15.51 -9.73 -14.02
CA THR A 350 14.55 -10.27 -13.06
C THR A 350 14.22 -9.28 -11.96
N PHE A 351 12.97 -9.32 -11.49
CA PHE A 351 12.48 -8.54 -10.35
C PHE A 351 11.58 -9.41 -9.48
N GLU A 352 11.86 -9.47 -8.18
CA GLU A 352 11.00 -10.20 -7.24
C GLU A 352 9.91 -9.29 -6.68
N ILE A 353 8.66 -9.74 -6.78
CA ILE A 353 7.53 -9.04 -6.19
C ILE A 353 7.48 -9.41 -4.71
N ALA A 354 7.63 -8.41 -3.85
CA ALA A 354 7.50 -8.58 -2.41
C ALA A 354 6.05 -8.91 -2.03
N PRO A 355 5.82 -9.78 -1.04
CA PRO A 355 4.49 -9.93 -0.44
C PRO A 355 4.07 -8.59 0.17
N THR A 356 2.91 -8.06 -0.22
CA THR A 356 2.35 -6.84 0.38
C THR A 356 0.84 -6.97 0.56
N ASP A 357 0.34 -6.20 1.51
CA ASP A 357 -1.05 -6.13 1.95
C ASP A 357 -1.83 -5.09 1.15
N ASP A 358 -1.12 -4.32 0.33
CA ASP A 358 -1.71 -3.32 -0.55
C ASP A 358 -2.52 -4.02 -1.64
N ASN A 359 -3.83 -3.77 -1.60
CA ASN A 359 -4.76 -4.30 -2.59
C ASN A 359 -4.47 -3.76 -4.00
N ILE A 360 -3.69 -2.67 -4.13
CA ILE A 360 -3.40 -1.98 -5.39
C ILE A 360 -2.02 -1.32 -5.31
N GLU A 361 -1.10 -1.66 -6.22
CA GLU A 361 0.25 -1.07 -6.27
C GLU A 361 0.75 -0.94 -7.72
N THR A 362 1.51 0.12 -8.02
CA THR A 362 2.23 0.32 -9.28
C THR A 362 3.73 0.08 -9.05
N LEU A 363 4.30 -0.84 -9.82
CA LEU A 363 5.72 -1.21 -9.82
C LEU A 363 6.45 -0.46 -10.92
N ASP A 364 7.29 0.51 -10.53
CA ASP A 364 8.21 1.22 -11.42
C ASP A 364 9.58 0.55 -11.38
N LEU A 365 9.90 -0.20 -12.43
CA LEU A 365 11.10 -1.03 -12.51
C LEU A 365 12.19 -0.33 -13.33
N GLU A 366 13.37 -0.13 -12.75
CA GLU A 366 14.52 0.51 -13.40
C GLU A 366 15.45 -0.55 -13.99
N TRP A 367 15.57 -0.62 -15.31
CA TRP A 367 16.22 -1.71 -16.07
C TRP A 367 17.67 -1.97 -15.65
N ASP A 368 18.42 -0.92 -15.35
CA ASP A 368 19.81 -0.96 -14.90
C ASP A 368 19.97 -1.47 -13.45
N GLN A 369 18.92 -1.41 -12.64
CA GLN A 369 18.87 -1.93 -11.28
C GLN A 369 18.30 -3.34 -11.18
N LEU A 370 17.76 -3.88 -12.28
CA LEU A 370 17.22 -5.23 -12.29
C LEU A 370 18.34 -6.27 -12.25
N ALA A 371 18.12 -7.35 -11.48
CA ALA A 371 19.10 -8.40 -11.30
C ALA A 371 19.27 -9.23 -12.59
N THR A 372 20.50 -9.67 -12.86
CA THR A 372 20.77 -10.62 -13.95
C THR A 372 20.28 -12.03 -13.59
N PRO A 373 19.96 -12.88 -14.59
CA PRO A 373 19.56 -14.26 -14.32
C PRO A 373 20.59 -15.07 -13.50
N ALA A 374 21.89 -14.79 -13.62
CA ALA A 374 22.95 -15.47 -12.90
C ALA A 374 23.02 -15.09 -11.40
N GLU A 375 22.81 -13.82 -11.06
CA GLU A 375 22.73 -13.34 -9.67
C GLU A 375 21.46 -13.82 -8.97
N ALA A 376 20.35 -13.92 -9.73
CA ALA A 376 19.15 -14.59 -9.26
C ALA A 376 19.44 -16.09 -9.01
N ASN A 377 20.07 -16.80 -9.97
CA ASN A 377 20.38 -18.22 -9.87
C ASN A 377 21.26 -18.58 -8.66
N ALA A 378 22.26 -17.74 -8.32
CA ALA A 378 23.15 -17.97 -7.18
C ALA A 378 22.41 -18.02 -5.83
N ARG A 379 21.25 -17.35 -5.70
CA ARG A 379 20.42 -17.42 -4.48
C ARG A 379 19.63 -18.73 -4.34
N PHE A 380 19.41 -19.44 -5.45
CA PHE A 380 18.68 -20.71 -5.52
C PHE A 380 19.60 -21.94 -5.61
N SER A 381 20.89 -21.73 -5.91
CA SER A 381 21.89 -22.80 -5.89
C SER A 381 21.95 -23.48 -4.52
N ALA A 382 22.06 -24.80 -4.53
CA ALA A 382 22.26 -25.60 -3.32
C ALA A 382 23.58 -25.22 -2.63
N LEU A 383 23.51 -25.02 -1.32
CA LEU A 383 24.65 -24.77 -0.45
C LEU A 383 25.01 -26.05 0.31
N SER A 384 26.31 -26.20 0.64
CA SER A 384 26.72 -27.17 1.67
C SER A 384 26.23 -26.71 3.05
N GLU A 385 26.19 -27.63 4.03
CA GLU A 385 25.88 -27.30 5.43
C GLU A 385 26.82 -26.18 5.95
N ALA A 386 28.12 -26.35 5.78
CA ALA A 386 29.13 -25.38 6.23
C ALA A 386 28.97 -24.01 5.57
N ASP A 387 28.68 -23.96 4.26
CA ASP A 387 28.45 -22.69 3.56
C ASP A 387 27.15 -22.02 4.04
N ALA A 388 26.10 -22.81 4.29
CA ALA A 388 24.83 -22.30 4.80
C ALA A 388 25.00 -21.73 6.21
N GLU A 389 25.69 -22.42 7.12
CA GLU A 389 25.99 -21.93 8.48
C GLU A 389 26.81 -20.62 8.46
N ALA A 390 27.89 -20.59 7.67
CA ALA A 390 28.71 -19.39 7.51
C ALA A 390 27.89 -18.23 6.93
N LEU A 391 26.99 -18.53 5.98
CA LEU A 391 26.12 -17.54 5.37
C LEU A 391 25.05 -17.02 6.32
N VAL A 392 24.45 -17.87 7.17
CA VAL A 392 23.53 -17.44 8.25
C VAL A 392 24.24 -16.44 9.16
N ALA A 393 25.43 -16.78 9.67
CA ALA A 393 26.19 -15.90 10.56
C ALA A 393 26.51 -14.55 9.89
N ARG A 394 26.95 -14.59 8.61
CA ARG A 394 27.27 -13.39 7.83
C ARG A 394 26.04 -12.52 7.60
N LEU A 395 24.94 -13.08 7.12
CA LEU A 395 23.72 -12.33 6.79
C LEU A 395 23.03 -11.79 8.05
N ALA A 396 22.99 -12.56 9.14
CA ALA A 396 22.48 -12.09 10.43
C ALA A 396 23.33 -10.93 10.96
N GLY A 397 24.67 -11.01 10.85
CA GLY A 397 25.58 -9.94 11.24
C GLY A 397 25.40 -8.66 10.41
N LEU A 398 25.26 -8.79 9.08
CA LEU A 398 24.97 -7.64 8.20
C LEU A 398 23.62 -7.00 8.52
N ARG A 399 22.59 -7.83 8.76
CA ARG A 399 21.25 -7.37 9.10
C ARG A 399 21.22 -6.70 10.46
N ALA A 400 21.90 -7.24 11.47
CA ALA A 400 22.04 -6.62 12.78
C ALA A 400 22.69 -5.23 12.68
N ARG A 401 23.75 -5.07 11.89
CA ARG A 401 24.37 -3.76 11.64
C ARG A 401 23.41 -2.79 10.96
N LYS A 402 22.65 -3.28 9.97
CA LYS A 402 21.64 -2.49 9.25
C LYS A 402 20.55 -2.00 10.19
N ILE A 403 19.96 -2.89 10.99
CA ILE A 403 18.97 -2.57 12.02
C ILE A 403 19.53 -1.55 13.01
N ALA A 404 20.76 -1.77 13.49
CA ALA A 404 21.43 -0.86 14.41
C ALA A 404 21.62 0.55 13.84
N THR A 405 21.75 0.66 12.52
CA THR A 405 21.90 1.94 11.82
C THR A 405 20.55 2.61 11.56
N GLU A 406 19.61 1.88 10.96
CA GLU A 406 18.29 2.41 10.56
C GLU A 406 17.44 2.83 11.75
N ARG A 407 17.57 2.12 12.88
CA ARG A 407 16.75 2.32 14.07
C ARG A 407 17.54 2.89 15.24
N LYS A 408 18.61 3.62 14.93
CA LYS A 408 19.48 4.20 15.95
C LYS A 408 18.68 5.01 16.97
N SER A 409 17.73 5.83 16.51
CA SER A 409 16.93 6.74 17.34
C SER A 409 15.92 6.06 18.27
N GLU A 410 15.45 4.85 17.99
CA GLU A 410 14.39 4.19 18.79
C GLU A 410 14.89 3.85 20.21
N LEU A 411 15.92 3.01 20.35
CA LEU A 411 16.52 2.74 21.66
C LEU A 411 17.21 3.96 22.29
N ASP A 412 17.74 4.90 21.51
CA ASP A 412 18.35 6.13 22.05
C ASP A 412 17.27 6.99 22.74
N ASN A 413 16.02 6.93 22.28
CA ASN A 413 14.86 7.58 22.88
C ASN A 413 14.13 6.71 23.92
N ALA A 414 14.67 5.52 24.23
CA ALA A 414 14.03 4.52 25.09
C ALA A 414 12.58 4.21 24.67
N ALA A 415 12.33 4.04 23.37
CA ALA A 415 11.01 3.69 22.84
C ALA A 415 11.09 2.84 21.57
N ILE A 416 10.12 1.95 21.37
CA ILE A 416 9.92 1.24 20.08
C ILE A 416 8.72 1.84 19.37
N GLU A 417 8.90 2.27 18.13
CA GLU A 417 7.85 2.92 17.34
C GLU A 417 7.22 1.91 16.36
N TYR A 418 5.88 1.88 16.32
CA TYR A 418 5.15 1.05 15.37
C TYR A 418 3.87 1.76 14.91
N LYS A 419 3.85 2.16 13.64
CA LYS A 419 2.78 2.99 13.04
C LYS A 419 2.61 4.30 13.82
N THR A 420 1.48 4.48 14.51
CA THR A 420 1.15 5.67 15.30
C THR A 420 1.27 5.42 16.81
N ARG A 421 1.90 4.31 17.21
CA ARG A 421 1.99 3.86 18.60
C ARG A 421 3.45 3.78 19.03
N SER A 422 3.70 4.12 20.29
CA SER A 422 5.03 4.11 20.91
C SER A 422 5.03 3.23 22.16
N LEU A 423 5.98 2.29 22.23
CA LEU A 423 6.25 1.45 23.39
C LEU A 423 7.43 2.04 24.17
N ARG A 424 7.15 2.89 25.16
CA ARG A 424 8.18 3.52 25.99
C ARG A 424 8.82 2.50 26.92
N LEU A 425 10.12 2.58 27.15
CA LEU A 425 10.91 1.58 27.86
C LEU A 425 11.57 2.17 29.10
N LEU A 426 11.61 1.37 30.17
CA LEU A 426 12.56 1.52 31.26
C LEU A 426 13.48 0.30 31.25
N GLU A 427 14.76 0.50 31.50
CA GLU A 427 15.79 -0.55 31.43
C GLU A 427 16.66 -0.53 32.70
N LYS A 428 17.05 -1.72 33.17
CA LYS A 428 18.10 -1.95 34.15
C LYS A 428 18.96 -3.13 33.72
N THR A 429 20.24 -3.09 34.06
CA THR A 429 21.17 -4.20 33.79
C THR A 429 21.63 -4.82 35.08
N PHE A 430 21.61 -6.15 35.14
CA PHE A 430 22.04 -6.95 36.29
C PHE A 430 23.17 -7.89 35.87
N GLY A 431 24.12 -8.10 36.78
CA GLY A 431 25.24 -9.03 36.60
C GLY A 431 26.18 -8.70 35.43
N ASP A 432 27.25 -9.48 35.34
CA ASP A 432 28.22 -9.41 34.25
C ASP A 432 27.72 -10.15 33.01
N ALA A 433 28.11 -9.68 31.82
CA ALA A 433 27.68 -10.27 30.56
C ALA A 433 28.35 -11.65 30.35
N PRO A 434 27.57 -12.73 30.11
CA PRO A 434 28.12 -14.02 29.73
C PRO A 434 28.74 -14.00 28.33
N ALA A 435 29.62 -14.96 28.03
CA ALA A 435 30.29 -15.06 26.72
C ALA A 435 29.29 -15.34 25.57
N GLU A 436 28.24 -16.08 25.88
CA GLU A 436 27.15 -16.42 24.96
C GLU A 436 26.10 -15.31 24.80
N GLY A 437 26.31 -14.14 25.42
CA GLY A 437 25.39 -13.00 25.41
C GLY A 437 24.49 -12.93 26.65
N ARG A 438 23.91 -11.74 26.86
CA ARG A 438 23.05 -11.44 28.03
C ARG A 438 21.66 -12.05 27.89
N SER A 439 21.03 -12.38 29.01
CA SER A 439 19.59 -12.62 29.04
C SER A 439 18.78 -11.32 28.92
N LEU A 440 17.54 -11.42 28.44
CA LEU A 440 16.58 -10.32 28.36
C LEU A 440 15.32 -10.69 29.13
N TRP A 441 14.87 -9.79 30.01
CA TRP A 441 13.69 -9.97 30.85
C TRP A 441 12.68 -8.87 30.54
N ILE A 442 11.53 -9.24 29.96
CA ILE A 442 10.48 -8.29 29.55
C ILE A 442 9.34 -8.36 30.57
N SER A 443 9.18 -7.31 31.36
CA SER A 443 8.26 -7.26 32.50
C SER A 443 7.08 -6.33 32.23
N LEU A 444 5.92 -6.90 31.95
CA LEU A 444 4.69 -6.19 31.57
C LEU A 444 3.97 -5.62 32.80
N HIS A 445 3.65 -4.32 32.77
CA HIS A 445 2.99 -3.65 33.90
C HIS A 445 1.50 -4.00 34.00
N GLY A 446 0.97 -3.96 35.22
CA GLY A 446 -0.46 -4.04 35.52
C GLY A 446 -1.23 -2.74 35.25
N GLY A 447 -2.50 -2.69 35.66
CA GLY A 447 -3.38 -1.57 35.35
C GLY A 447 -4.42 -1.96 34.30
N GLY A 448 -4.58 -1.13 33.26
CA GLY A 448 -5.55 -1.36 32.18
C GLY A 448 -6.99 -1.02 32.55
N GLY A 449 -7.67 -0.34 31.63
CA GLY A 449 -8.99 0.22 31.88
C GLY A 449 -8.99 1.33 32.93
N ALA A 450 -7.80 1.78 33.35
CA ALA A 450 -7.55 2.82 34.34
C ALA A 450 -7.05 4.11 33.67
N PRO A 451 -7.10 5.27 34.34
CA PRO A 451 -6.50 6.50 33.86
C PRO A 451 -5.00 6.36 33.57
N ALA A 452 -4.49 7.15 32.63
CA ALA A 452 -3.10 7.06 32.17
C ALA A 452 -2.08 7.24 33.30
N GLU A 453 -2.37 8.07 34.29
CA GLU A 453 -1.51 8.32 35.45
C GLU A 453 -1.35 7.06 36.31
N VAL A 454 -2.42 6.25 36.42
CA VAL A 454 -2.37 4.97 37.13
C VAL A 454 -1.53 3.96 36.36
N ASN A 455 -1.70 3.86 35.04
CA ASN A 455 -0.89 2.97 34.22
C ASN A 455 0.60 3.37 34.22
N ASP A 456 0.88 4.67 34.15
CA ASP A 456 2.25 5.17 34.22
C ASP A 456 2.86 4.91 35.61
N GLN A 457 2.09 5.00 36.69
CA GLN A 457 2.56 4.61 38.03
C GLN A 457 2.83 3.10 38.13
N GLN A 458 1.98 2.25 37.55
CA GLN A 458 2.22 0.80 37.50
C GLN A 458 3.48 0.47 36.69
N TRP A 459 3.68 1.12 35.55
CA TRP A 459 4.89 0.99 34.75
C TRP A 459 6.18 1.34 35.54
N GLN A 460 6.16 2.45 36.28
CA GLN A 460 7.28 2.84 37.16
C GLN A 460 7.51 1.88 38.33
N ASN A 461 6.48 1.15 38.76
CA ASN A 461 6.63 0.10 39.77
C ASN A 461 7.25 -1.17 39.16
N GLN A 462 6.86 -1.50 37.94
CA GLN A 462 7.27 -2.74 37.25
C GLN A 462 8.79 -2.86 37.08
N ILE A 463 9.49 -1.74 36.81
CA ILE A 463 10.97 -1.74 36.68
C ILE A 463 11.71 -2.02 38.00
N ARG A 464 11.00 -2.02 39.14
CA ARG A 464 11.56 -2.23 40.49
C ARG A 464 11.05 -3.52 41.14
N LEU A 465 10.34 -4.35 40.37
CA LEU A 465 9.62 -5.48 40.92
C LEU A 465 10.53 -6.70 41.15
N TYR A 466 11.40 -7.02 40.18
CA TYR A 466 12.32 -8.17 40.24
C TYR A 466 13.75 -7.78 39.90
N GLU A 467 14.69 -8.57 40.40
CA GLU A 467 16.13 -8.41 40.22
C GLU A 467 16.72 -9.78 39.82
N PRO A 468 16.83 -10.09 38.52
CA PRO A 468 17.49 -11.31 38.07
C PRO A 468 18.99 -11.25 38.40
N ALA A 469 19.62 -12.43 38.54
CA ALA A 469 21.05 -12.52 38.81
C ALA A 469 21.91 -11.96 37.65
N GLU A 470 21.43 -12.13 36.42
CA GLU A 470 22.04 -11.62 35.20
C GLU A 470 20.93 -11.20 34.23
N GLY A 471 21.18 -10.14 33.46
CA GLY A 471 20.40 -9.81 32.27
C GLY A 471 20.03 -8.34 32.15
N ILE A 472 19.43 -8.01 31.01
CA ILE A 472 18.80 -6.72 30.78
C ILE A 472 17.32 -6.86 31.15
N TYR A 473 16.89 -6.12 32.16
CA TYR A 473 15.51 -6.11 32.65
C TYR A 473 14.79 -4.86 32.13
N VAL A 474 13.77 -5.09 31.30
CA VAL A 474 13.03 -4.07 30.57
C VAL A 474 11.58 -4.06 31.05
N ALA A 475 11.09 -2.90 31.45
CA ALA A 475 9.67 -2.67 31.67
C ALA A 475 9.13 -1.79 30.55
N PRO A 476 8.39 -2.33 29.57
CA PRO A 476 7.70 -1.51 28.58
C PRO A 476 6.42 -0.91 29.15
N ARG A 477 6.06 0.31 28.71
CA ARG A 477 4.75 0.95 28.92
C ARG A 477 3.86 0.64 27.74
N ALA A 478 2.71 -0.01 27.95
CA ALA A 478 1.82 -0.32 26.85
C ALA A 478 1.33 0.95 26.14
N PRO A 479 1.21 0.96 24.81
CA PRO A 479 0.85 2.18 24.07
C PRO A 479 -0.57 2.68 24.35
N THR A 480 -1.40 1.89 25.02
CA THR A 480 -2.80 2.20 25.33
C THR A 480 -3.12 1.92 26.80
N ASP A 481 -4.19 2.54 27.28
CA ASP A 481 -4.67 2.46 28.66
C ASP A 481 -5.94 1.58 28.80
N THR A 482 -6.33 0.88 27.73
CA THR A 482 -7.52 0.02 27.67
C THR A 482 -7.36 -1.24 28.52
N TRP A 483 -8.46 -1.88 28.91
CA TRP A 483 -8.43 -3.10 29.72
C TRP A 483 -7.59 -4.23 29.10
N ASN A 484 -7.54 -4.31 27.77
CA ASN A 484 -6.80 -5.31 27.01
C ASN A 484 -5.46 -4.77 26.45
N LEU A 485 -4.82 -3.81 27.13
CA LEU A 485 -3.62 -3.10 26.64
C LEU A 485 -2.52 -4.00 26.09
N TRP A 486 -2.35 -5.21 26.63
CA TRP A 486 -1.33 -6.18 26.22
C TRP A 486 -1.82 -7.25 25.23
N HIS A 487 -3.11 -7.27 24.90
CA HIS A 487 -3.71 -8.26 24.00
C HIS A 487 -3.78 -7.75 22.56
N GLN A 488 -3.69 -6.43 22.36
CA GLN A 488 -3.89 -5.82 21.04
C GLN A 488 -2.77 -6.20 20.07
N ALA A 489 -3.13 -6.47 18.81
CA ALA A 489 -2.21 -6.99 17.78
C ALA A 489 -0.90 -6.20 17.57
N HIS A 490 -0.88 -4.90 17.89
CA HIS A 490 0.34 -4.10 17.75
C HIS A 490 1.41 -4.45 18.80
N ILE A 491 1.03 -5.05 19.93
CA ILE A 491 1.94 -5.45 21.01
C ILE A 491 2.91 -6.53 20.54
N ASP A 492 2.41 -7.57 19.85
CA ASP A 492 3.24 -8.67 19.36
C ASP A 492 4.34 -8.17 18.42
N ALA A 493 3.98 -7.26 17.49
CA ALA A 493 4.91 -6.65 16.56
C ALA A 493 5.96 -5.79 17.28
N MET A 494 5.55 -5.00 18.28
CA MET A 494 6.45 -4.17 19.07
C MET A 494 7.38 -4.99 19.97
N LEU A 495 6.89 -6.06 20.60
CA LEU A 495 7.72 -6.95 21.42
C LEU A 495 8.71 -7.74 20.55
N ASN A 496 8.29 -8.22 19.37
CA ASN A 496 9.22 -8.78 18.39
C ASN A 496 10.33 -7.76 18.07
N GLN A 497 9.95 -6.52 17.78
CA GLN A 497 10.89 -5.47 17.42
C GLN A 497 11.85 -5.14 18.58
N LEU A 498 11.35 -5.07 19.82
CA LEU A 498 12.17 -4.92 21.02
C LEU A 498 13.23 -6.03 21.11
N ILE A 499 12.84 -7.29 20.94
CA ILE A 499 13.76 -8.44 21.00
C ILE A 499 14.81 -8.31 19.88
N VAL A 500 14.39 -8.00 18.66
CA VAL A 500 15.29 -7.82 17.50
C VAL A 500 16.35 -6.76 17.78
N GLU A 501 15.96 -5.63 18.37
CA GLU A 501 16.89 -4.54 18.68
C GLU A 501 17.83 -4.87 19.83
N MET A 502 17.33 -5.54 20.87
CA MET A 502 18.15 -6.00 22.00
C MET A 502 19.21 -7.01 21.54
N VAL A 503 18.84 -7.94 20.65
CA VAL A 503 19.79 -8.87 20.04
C VAL A 503 20.81 -8.10 19.18
N ALA A 504 20.36 -7.19 18.32
CA ALA A 504 21.24 -6.49 17.39
C ALA A 504 22.19 -5.48 18.05
N ARG A 505 21.78 -4.82 19.15
CA ARG A 505 22.49 -3.65 19.73
C ARG A 505 22.98 -3.85 21.17
N ARG A 506 22.46 -4.84 21.91
CA ARG A 506 22.78 -5.05 23.32
C ARG A 506 23.41 -6.42 23.62
N GLY A 507 23.69 -7.22 22.59
CA GLY A 507 24.32 -8.53 22.75
C GLY A 507 23.44 -9.51 23.52
N VAL A 508 22.12 -9.38 23.40
CA VAL A 508 21.17 -10.33 23.97
C VAL A 508 21.23 -11.65 23.22
N ASN A 509 21.26 -12.75 23.96
CA ASN A 509 21.12 -14.08 23.42
C ASN A 509 19.62 -14.35 23.14
N PRO A 510 19.21 -14.61 21.88
CA PRO A 510 17.81 -14.82 21.54
C PRO A 510 17.19 -16.07 22.18
N ASN A 511 18.02 -17.00 22.68
CA ASN A 511 17.55 -18.18 23.42
C ASN A 511 17.44 -17.96 24.94
N LYS A 512 17.73 -16.76 25.45
CA LYS A 512 17.60 -16.37 26.87
C LYS A 512 16.71 -15.14 27.04
N VAL A 513 15.57 -15.12 26.34
CA VAL A 513 14.55 -14.07 26.46
C VAL A 513 13.40 -14.58 27.33
N TYR A 514 12.99 -13.82 28.33
CA TYR A 514 12.01 -14.20 29.32
C TYR A 514 10.86 -13.18 29.34
N LEU A 515 9.62 -13.67 29.38
CA LEU A 515 8.42 -12.82 29.45
C LEU A 515 7.74 -12.98 30.81
N LEU A 516 7.46 -11.88 31.49
CA LEU A 516 6.73 -11.90 32.76
C LEU A 516 5.83 -10.69 32.91
N GLY A 517 4.85 -10.76 33.80
CA GLY A 517 3.88 -9.67 33.95
C GLY A 517 2.98 -9.86 35.15
N TYR A 518 2.55 -8.75 35.73
CA TYR A 518 1.73 -8.72 36.94
C TYR A 518 0.36 -8.09 36.67
N SER A 519 -0.72 -8.66 37.21
CA SER A 519 -2.10 -8.16 37.04
C SER A 519 -2.50 -8.13 35.55
N ALA A 520 -2.92 -6.99 34.98
CA ALA A 520 -3.15 -6.88 33.54
C ALA A 520 -1.91 -7.22 32.69
N GLY A 521 -0.70 -7.04 33.23
CA GLY A 521 0.52 -7.56 32.60
C GLY A 521 0.55 -9.09 32.57
N GLY A 522 0.03 -9.74 33.60
CA GLY A 522 -0.21 -11.18 33.66
C GLY A 522 -1.28 -11.64 32.68
N ASP A 523 -2.38 -10.89 32.50
CA ASP A 523 -3.34 -11.13 31.42
C ASP A 523 -2.62 -11.14 30.06
N GLY A 524 -1.74 -10.15 29.86
CA GLY A 524 -0.84 -10.06 28.72
C GLY A 524 0.04 -11.30 28.54
N VAL A 525 0.65 -11.82 29.61
CA VAL A 525 1.48 -13.04 29.55
C VAL A 525 0.67 -14.26 29.11
N TYR A 526 -0.53 -14.46 29.64
CA TYR A 526 -1.41 -15.56 29.20
C TYR A 526 -1.70 -15.50 27.70
N GLN A 527 -1.87 -14.30 27.17
CA GLN A 527 -2.22 -14.06 25.77
C GLN A 527 -0.98 -14.17 24.86
N LEU A 528 0.13 -13.52 25.23
CA LEU A 528 1.34 -13.43 24.40
C LEU A 528 2.17 -14.71 24.41
N ALA A 529 2.26 -15.42 25.54
CA ALA A 529 3.13 -16.58 25.66
C ALA A 529 2.76 -17.71 24.67
N PRO A 530 1.47 -18.10 24.49
CA PRO A 530 1.10 -19.09 23.47
C PRO A 530 1.28 -18.57 22.04
N ARG A 531 1.06 -17.27 21.79
CA ARG A 531 1.17 -16.63 20.46
C ARG A 531 2.60 -16.46 19.97
N MET A 532 3.53 -16.25 20.90
CA MET A 532 4.94 -15.92 20.62
C MET A 532 5.90 -16.90 21.33
N ALA A 533 5.46 -18.14 21.58
CA ALA A 533 6.22 -19.14 22.34
C ALA A 533 7.62 -19.40 21.76
N ASP A 534 7.76 -19.26 20.44
CA ASP A 534 9.01 -19.40 19.71
C ASP A 534 10.00 -18.25 19.95
N ARG A 535 9.67 -17.26 20.77
CA ARG A 535 10.53 -16.11 21.12
C ARG A 535 11.06 -16.12 22.53
N PHE A 536 10.57 -17.02 23.38
CA PHE A 536 10.88 -17.02 24.81
C PHE A 536 11.50 -18.34 25.27
N ALA A 537 12.36 -18.25 26.27
CA ALA A 537 12.93 -19.39 26.98
C ALA A 537 12.01 -19.87 28.11
N ALA A 538 11.32 -18.94 28.77
CA ALA A 538 10.26 -19.21 29.73
C ALA A 538 9.32 -17.99 29.84
N ALA A 539 8.08 -18.22 30.27
CA ALA A 539 7.13 -17.16 30.59
C ALA A 539 6.50 -17.36 31.98
N SER A 540 6.24 -16.27 32.70
CA SER A 540 5.65 -16.31 34.05
C SER A 540 4.53 -15.29 34.19
N MET A 541 3.33 -15.79 34.51
CA MET A 541 2.14 -15.00 34.76
C MET A 541 1.95 -14.80 36.26
N MET A 542 1.75 -13.55 36.70
CA MET A 542 1.47 -13.20 38.09
C MET A 542 0.14 -12.46 38.21
N ALA A 543 -0.78 -12.97 39.03
CA ALA A 543 -2.07 -12.33 39.37
C ALA A 543 -2.94 -11.86 38.18
N GLY A 544 -2.79 -12.50 37.02
CA GLY A 544 -3.56 -12.21 35.80
C GLY A 544 -4.70 -13.19 35.56
N HIS A 545 -5.53 -12.86 34.58
CA HIS A 545 -6.65 -13.65 34.10
C HIS A 545 -6.44 -14.04 32.63
N PRO A 546 -6.61 -15.32 32.25
CA PRO A 546 -6.32 -15.80 30.90
C PRO A 546 -7.32 -15.32 29.84
N ASN A 547 -8.53 -14.95 30.25
CA ASN A 547 -9.63 -14.62 29.35
C ASN A 547 -9.91 -15.78 28.38
N ASP A 548 -9.87 -15.56 27.06
CA ASP A 548 -10.11 -16.59 26.05
C ASP A 548 -8.84 -17.37 25.63
N ALA A 549 -7.68 -17.05 26.21
CA ALA A 549 -6.40 -17.68 25.88
C ALA A 549 -6.47 -19.22 25.98
N GLN A 550 -5.66 -19.88 25.16
CA GLN A 550 -5.55 -21.33 25.15
C GLN A 550 -4.10 -21.76 25.32
N PRO A 551 -3.81 -22.84 26.08
CA PRO A 551 -2.45 -23.28 26.34
C PRO A 551 -1.83 -24.04 25.17
N ASP A 552 -2.56 -24.33 24.09
CA ASP A 552 -2.11 -25.14 22.95
C ASP A 552 -0.68 -24.79 22.49
N GLY A 553 -0.39 -23.49 22.31
CA GLY A 553 0.90 -22.97 21.86
C GLY A 553 2.04 -23.06 22.89
N LEU A 554 1.75 -23.35 24.16
CA LEU A 554 2.74 -23.43 25.24
C LEU A 554 3.54 -24.73 25.24
N ARG A 555 3.29 -25.66 24.31
CA ARG A 555 3.92 -27.00 24.31
C ARG A 555 5.44 -26.95 24.55
N ASN A 556 6.13 -26.02 23.89
CA ASN A 556 7.59 -25.91 23.93
C ASN A 556 8.08 -24.71 24.77
N LEU A 557 7.18 -24.03 25.49
CA LEU A 557 7.51 -22.88 26.33
C LEU A 557 7.18 -23.21 27.79
N PRO A 558 8.21 -23.35 28.65
CA PRO A 558 8.02 -23.42 30.10
C PRO A 558 7.17 -22.25 30.60
N PHE A 559 6.03 -22.55 31.23
CA PHE A 559 5.04 -21.55 31.62
C PHE A 559 4.69 -21.63 33.11
N ALA A 560 4.85 -20.52 33.84
CA ALA A 560 4.52 -20.45 35.26
C ALA A 560 3.30 -19.59 35.57
N ILE A 561 2.56 -19.98 36.61
CA ILE A 561 1.33 -19.35 37.10
C ILE A 561 1.51 -19.10 38.61
N PHE A 562 1.49 -17.83 39.01
CA PHE A 562 1.53 -17.42 40.41
C PHE A 562 0.30 -16.59 40.74
N MET A 563 -0.44 -17.00 41.76
CA MET A 563 -1.73 -16.39 42.11
C MET A 563 -1.96 -16.34 43.62
N GLY A 564 -2.59 -15.28 44.11
CA GLY A 564 -3.06 -15.21 45.49
C GLY A 564 -4.34 -16.04 45.66
N GLY A 565 -4.39 -16.89 46.68
CA GLY A 565 -5.56 -17.71 47.00
C GLY A 565 -6.80 -16.91 47.37
N GLN A 566 -6.62 -15.65 47.79
CA GLN A 566 -7.69 -14.70 48.11
C GLN A 566 -7.98 -13.69 46.97
N ASP A 567 -7.29 -13.78 45.83
CA ASP A 567 -7.57 -12.96 44.64
C ASP A 567 -8.80 -13.51 43.88
N GLY A 568 -9.98 -13.32 44.47
CA GLY A 568 -11.25 -13.79 43.92
C GLY A 568 -11.87 -12.85 42.87
N ALA A 569 -11.25 -11.71 42.56
CA ALA A 569 -11.78 -10.81 41.54
C ALA A 569 -11.73 -11.51 40.16
N TYR A 570 -12.87 -11.52 39.46
CA TYR A 570 -13.04 -12.25 38.19
C TYR A 570 -12.69 -13.74 38.30
N ASP A 571 -12.86 -14.32 39.49
CA ASP A 571 -12.57 -15.73 39.77
C ASP A 571 -11.11 -16.15 39.49
N ARG A 572 -10.17 -15.20 39.44
CA ARG A 572 -8.76 -15.40 39.06
C ARG A 572 -8.08 -16.56 39.77
N ASN A 573 -8.23 -16.66 41.10
CA ASN A 573 -7.68 -17.75 41.89
C ASN A 573 -8.16 -19.13 41.42
N THR A 574 -9.47 -19.29 41.19
CA THR A 574 -10.05 -20.56 40.73
C THR A 574 -9.68 -20.86 39.27
N VAL A 575 -9.65 -19.83 38.41
CA VAL A 575 -9.26 -19.96 37.00
C VAL A 575 -7.79 -20.32 36.86
N ALA A 576 -6.90 -19.74 37.68
CA ALA A 576 -5.48 -20.09 37.72
C ALA A 576 -5.27 -21.55 38.14
N ALA A 577 -5.99 -22.04 39.16
CA ALA A 577 -5.96 -23.44 39.55
C ALA A 577 -6.44 -24.37 38.41
N ALA A 578 -7.57 -24.03 37.76
CA ALA A 578 -8.08 -24.80 36.63
C ALA A 578 -7.13 -24.82 35.43
N TRP A 579 -6.41 -23.72 35.17
CA TRP A 579 -5.34 -23.68 34.16
C TRP A 579 -4.17 -24.59 34.51
N GLY A 580 -3.78 -24.64 35.79
CA GLY A 580 -2.77 -25.59 36.27
C GLY A 580 -3.15 -27.04 35.99
N GLU A 581 -4.40 -27.43 36.30
CA GLU A 581 -4.91 -28.78 35.99
C GLU A 581 -4.94 -29.06 34.48
N LYS A 582 -5.28 -28.06 33.65
CA LYS A 582 -5.26 -28.19 32.19
C LYS A 582 -3.84 -28.41 31.66
N LEU A 583 -2.85 -27.69 32.18
CA LEU A 583 -1.44 -27.88 31.80
C LEU A 583 -0.91 -29.23 32.28
N ALA A 584 -1.27 -29.67 33.49
CA ALA A 584 -0.94 -30.99 34.01
C ALA A 584 -1.51 -32.11 33.14
N ALA A 585 -2.77 -32.00 32.70
CA ALA A 585 -3.39 -32.96 31.80
C ALA A 585 -2.71 -33.00 30.43
N LEU A 586 -2.35 -31.83 29.87
CA LEU A 586 -1.62 -31.74 28.60
C LEU A 586 -0.21 -32.33 28.70
N GLN A 587 0.53 -32.05 29.77
CA GLN A 587 1.85 -32.64 30.02
C GLN A 587 1.76 -34.15 30.27
N ALA A 588 0.72 -34.64 30.94
CA ALA A 588 0.51 -36.08 31.10
C ALA A 588 0.30 -36.79 29.75
N ALA A 589 -0.38 -36.14 28.79
CA ALA A 589 -0.58 -36.66 27.44
C ALA A 589 0.66 -36.48 26.53
N ASP A 590 1.49 -35.49 26.79
CA ASP A 590 2.75 -35.20 26.08
C ASP A 590 3.87 -34.92 27.10
N PRO A 591 4.52 -35.97 27.67
CA PRO A 591 5.46 -35.82 28.79
C PRO A 591 6.69 -34.94 28.53
N LYS A 592 6.97 -34.63 27.25
CA LYS A 592 8.08 -33.75 26.85
C LYS A 592 7.63 -32.31 26.58
N GLY A 593 6.34 -32.01 26.72
CA GLY A 593 5.76 -30.70 26.46
C GLY A 593 5.03 -30.13 27.68
N TYR A 594 4.61 -28.88 27.58
CA TYR A 594 3.81 -28.17 28.57
C TYR A 594 4.42 -28.16 29.98
N GLU A 595 5.76 -28.06 30.07
CA GLU A 595 6.42 -27.85 31.35
C GLU A 595 5.85 -26.62 32.03
N HIS A 596 5.39 -26.77 33.27
CA HIS A 596 4.71 -25.72 33.98
C HIS A 596 5.02 -25.72 35.47
N ARG A 597 4.82 -24.55 36.08
CA ARG A 597 4.89 -24.36 37.53
C ARG A 597 3.70 -23.56 37.99
N VAL A 598 2.94 -24.06 38.96
CA VAL A 598 1.74 -23.39 39.47
C VAL A 598 1.87 -23.25 40.97
N THR A 599 1.80 -22.02 41.47
CA THR A 599 1.72 -21.74 42.91
C THR A 599 0.52 -20.84 43.20
N ILE A 600 -0.41 -21.36 44.01
CA ILE A 600 -1.52 -20.58 44.58
C ILE A 600 -1.20 -20.33 46.05
N TYR A 601 -0.96 -19.08 46.46
CA TYR A 601 -0.60 -18.73 47.84
C TYR A 601 -1.85 -18.49 48.70
N PRO A 602 -2.27 -19.40 49.60
CA PRO A 602 -3.58 -19.30 50.26
C PRO A 602 -3.79 -18.00 51.07
N GLN A 603 -2.71 -17.40 51.55
CA GLN A 603 -2.71 -16.22 52.40
C GLN A 603 -2.75 -14.88 51.63
N HIS A 604 -2.44 -14.87 50.34
CA HIS A 604 -2.28 -13.64 49.58
C HIS A 604 -3.53 -13.28 48.77
N GLY A 605 -3.82 -11.98 48.67
CA GLY A 605 -4.79 -11.42 47.72
C GLY A 605 -4.13 -11.09 46.37
N HIS A 606 -4.60 -10.04 45.69
CA HIS A 606 -4.06 -9.63 44.38
C HIS A 606 -2.56 -9.31 44.42
N TRP A 607 -2.07 -8.76 45.54
CA TRP A 607 -0.65 -8.54 45.78
C TRP A 607 -0.07 -9.69 46.60
N MET A 608 0.92 -10.41 46.05
CA MET A 608 1.53 -11.61 46.63
C MET A 608 2.79 -11.31 47.46
N ASN A 609 3.01 -10.06 47.86
CA ASN A 609 4.15 -9.63 48.68
C ASN A 609 5.52 -10.03 48.11
N ARG A 610 5.63 -10.17 46.78
CA ARG A 610 6.82 -10.63 46.05
C ARG A 610 7.24 -12.07 46.34
N ASP A 611 6.39 -12.90 46.94
CA ASP A 611 6.70 -14.33 47.08
C ASP A 611 6.81 -15.01 45.70
N ASP A 612 6.07 -14.49 44.72
CA ASP A 612 6.11 -14.86 43.31
C ASP A 612 7.47 -14.63 42.62
N ARG A 613 8.44 -13.95 43.27
CA ARG A 613 9.82 -13.81 42.78
C ARG A 613 10.55 -15.15 42.65
N GLU A 614 10.04 -16.21 43.26
CA GLU A 614 10.55 -17.58 43.06
C GLU A 614 10.44 -18.05 41.60
N SER A 615 9.65 -17.36 40.77
CA SER A 615 9.60 -17.50 39.32
C SER A 615 10.96 -17.22 38.66
N ILE A 616 11.70 -16.22 39.12
CA ILE A 616 12.91 -15.72 38.45
C ILE A 616 14.01 -16.78 38.33
N PRO A 617 14.48 -17.43 39.42
CA PRO A 617 15.48 -18.49 39.29
C PRO A 617 14.97 -19.72 38.52
N TRP A 618 13.66 -20.01 38.57
CA TRP A 618 13.06 -21.09 37.78
C TRP A 618 13.11 -20.76 36.28
N MET A 619 12.65 -19.58 35.87
CA MET A 619 12.74 -19.12 34.48
C MET A 619 14.19 -19.14 33.98
N ALA A 620 15.13 -18.61 34.77
CA ALA A 620 16.55 -18.53 34.41
C ALA A 620 17.23 -19.89 34.17
N SER A 621 16.64 -20.98 34.68
CA SER A 621 17.14 -22.34 34.45
C SER A 621 16.78 -22.91 33.06
N HIS A 622 15.94 -22.20 32.30
CA HIS A 622 15.49 -22.64 30.98
C HIS A 622 16.21 -21.87 29.87
N VAL A 623 16.42 -22.55 28.74
CA VAL A 623 16.93 -21.98 27.50
C VAL A 623 15.96 -22.37 26.39
N ARG A 624 15.62 -21.43 25.52
CA ARG A 624 14.71 -21.69 24.40
C ARG A 624 15.29 -22.77 23.50
N ASN A 625 14.46 -23.74 23.12
CA ASN A 625 14.75 -24.63 22.01
C ASN A 625 14.23 -24.02 20.69
N PRO A 626 15.11 -23.55 19.77
CA PRO A 626 14.68 -22.96 18.50
C PRO A 626 14.14 -23.98 17.49
N TRP A 627 14.50 -25.26 17.63
CA TRP A 627 14.14 -26.35 16.70
C TRP A 627 13.48 -27.52 17.45
N PRO A 628 12.33 -27.32 18.12
CA PRO A 628 11.66 -28.40 18.84
C PRO A 628 11.15 -29.46 17.85
N ASN A 629 11.28 -30.74 18.20
CA ASN A 629 10.85 -31.82 17.31
C ASN A 629 9.32 -31.91 17.13
N ARG A 630 8.52 -31.27 17.97
CA ARG A 630 7.06 -31.24 17.85
C ARG A 630 6.52 -29.87 18.20
N VAL A 631 5.57 -29.41 17.40
CA VAL A 631 4.95 -28.08 17.51
C VAL A 631 3.44 -28.28 17.56
N VAL A 632 2.78 -27.61 18.49
CA VAL A 632 1.33 -27.46 18.53
C VAL A 632 1.07 -25.96 18.38
N TRP A 633 0.47 -25.58 17.27
CA TRP A 633 0.24 -24.18 16.94
C TRP A 633 -1.25 -23.94 16.77
N LYS A 634 -1.81 -23.08 17.62
CA LYS A 634 -3.20 -22.64 17.53
C LYS A 634 -3.23 -21.14 17.33
N GLN A 635 -3.96 -20.69 16.31
CA GLN A 635 -4.15 -19.28 16.01
C GLN A 635 -5.15 -18.67 17.01
N ASP A 636 -4.77 -17.55 17.61
CA ASP A 636 -5.67 -16.76 18.46
C ASP A 636 -6.32 -15.61 17.68
N ASP A 637 -6.95 -14.65 18.37
CA ASP A 637 -7.50 -13.42 17.78
C ASP A 637 -6.44 -12.55 17.09
N VAL A 638 -5.22 -12.52 17.62
CA VAL A 638 -4.04 -12.00 16.96
C VAL A 638 -3.31 -13.15 16.28
N THR A 639 -3.43 -13.19 14.96
CA THR A 639 -2.90 -14.28 14.16
C THR A 639 -1.46 -14.04 13.73
N HIS A 640 -0.71 -15.14 13.61
CA HIS A 640 0.68 -15.15 13.20
C HIS A 640 0.86 -15.99 11.94
N ARG A 641 1.81 -15.64 11.09
CA ARG A 641 2.12 -16.43 9.89
C ARG A 641 3.26 -17.41 10.09
N ARG A 642 4.03 -17.28 11.16
CA ARG A 642 5.17 -18.15 11.48
C ARG A 642 5.13 -18.51 12.95
N PHE A 643 5.47 -19.76 13.26
CA PHE A 643 5.62 -20.24 14.62
C PHE A 643 6.62 -21.41 14.63
N TYR A 644 7.75 -21.24 15.32
CA TYR A 644 8.90 -22.14 15.23
C TYR A 644 9.34 -22.36 13.77
N TRP A 645 9.33 -23.62 13.32
CA TRP A 645 9.71 -24.05 11.98
C TRP A 645 8.50 -24.22 11.02
N LEU A 646 7.33 -23.71 11.42
CA LEU A 646 6.13 -23.69 10.59
C LEU A 646 5.85 -22.27 10.10
N GLU A 647 5.41 -22.16 8.85
CA GLU A 647 4.85 -20.93 8.29
C GLU A 647 3.59 -21.26 7.49
N VAL A 648 2.57 -20.41 7.58
CA VAL A 648 1.34 -20.50 6.78
C VAL A 648 1.13 -19.24 5.97
N ASP A 649 0.34 -19.38 4.91
CA ASP A 649 -0.11 -18.24 4.12
C ASP A 649 -1.06 -17.36 4.91
N ARG A 650 -1.19 -16.10 4.50
CA ARG A 650 -2.06 -15.13 5.18
C ARG A 650 -3.51 -15.59 5.21
N ALA A 651 -3.97 -16.23 4.12
CA ALA A 651 -5.31 -16.81 4.05
C ALA A 651 -5.51 -17.93 5.07
N ASP A 652 -4.43 -18.57 5.52
CA ASP A 652 -4.45 -19.68 6.46
C ASP A 652 -4.21 -19.27 7.93
N ALA A 653 -3.76 -18.04 8.18
CA ALA A 653 -3.57 -17.47 9.52
C ALA A 653 -4.89 -16.91 10.08
N LEU A 654 -5.84 -17.79 10.40
CA LEU A 654 -7.18 -17.45 10.92
C LEU A 654 -7.38 -17.96 12.35
N LYS A 655 -8.06 -17.17 13.20
CA LYS A 655 -8.39 -17.52 14.60
C LYS A 655 -9.02 -18.91 14.67
N GLY A 656 -8.58 -19.71 15.64
CA GLY A 656 -9.11 -21.04 15.95
C GLY A 656 -8.39 -22.19 15.23
N ARG A 657 -7.77 -21.92 14.08
CA ARG A 657 -7.06 -22.96 13.31
C ARG A 657 -5.90 -23.53 14.10
N ARG A 658 -5.70 -24.85 13.97
CA ARG A 658 -4.72 -25.60 14.74
C ARG A 658 -3.90 -26.53 13.85
N ILE A 659 -2.58 -26.50 14.04
CA ILE A 659 -1.62 -27.36 13.35
C ILE A 659 -0.82 -28.12 14.42
N VAL A 660 -0.71 -29.43 14.30
CA VAL A 660 0.27 -30.24 15.02
C VAL A 660 1.28 -30.75 14.01
N ALA A 661 2.56 -30.48 14.24
CA ALA A 661 3.61 -30.99 13.38
C ALA A 661 4.69 -31.67 14.22
N GLN A 662 5.25 -32.76 13.72
CA GLN A 662 6.27 -33.53 14.42
C GLN A 662 7.34 -34.05 13.47
N VAL A 663 8.57 -34.07 13.93
CA VAL A 663 9.73 -34.62 13.24
C VAL A 663 10.22 -35.87 13.97
N GLU A 664 10.32 -36.97 13.24
CA GLU A 664 10.90 -38.23 13.69
C GLU A 664 11.92 -38.72 12.66
N GLY A 665 13.20 -38.55 12.96
CA GLY A 665 14.28 -38.82 12.00
C GLY A 665 14.16 -37.91 10.77
N GLN A 666 14.03 -38.50 9.58
CA GLN A 666 13.83 -37.79 8.31
C GLN A 666 12.35 -37.66 7.90
N SER A 667 11.41 -37.94 8.81
CA SER A 667 9.97 -37.82 8.53
C SER A 667 9.36 -36.65 9.28
N VAL A 668 8.56 -35.84 8.58
CA VAL A 668 7.76 -34.76 9.14
C VAL A 668 6.28 -35.12 9.01
N SER A 669 5.56 -35.28 10.12
CA SER A 669 4.11 -35.40 10.11
C SER A 669 3.46 -34.05 10.38
N ILE A 670 2.34 -33.78 9.70
CA ILE A 670 1.53 -32.57 9.85
C ILE A 670 0.06 -33.01 9.96
N GLU A 671 -0.61 -32.52 10.99
CA GLU A 671 -2.04 -32.71 11.25
C GLU A 671 -2.72 -31.35 11.30
N SER A 672 -3.66 -31.10 10.39
CA SER A 672 -4.54 -29.93 10.39
C SER A 672 -5.79 -30.18 9.53
N ASP A 673 -6.97 -29.87 10.08
CA ASP A 673 -8.25 -30.03 9.37
C ASP A 673 -8.62 -28.81 8.53
N GLU A 674 -8.04 -27.64 8.84
CA GLU A 674 -8.48 -26.36 8.31
C GLU A 674 -7.39 -25.63 7.51
N THR A 675 -6.14 -26.11 7.54
CA THR A 675 -5.01 -25.51 6.82
C THR A 675 -4.76 -26.24 5.51
N GLU A 676 -4.82 -25.54 4.39
CA GLU A 676 -4.60 -26.13 3.06
C GLU A 676 -3.11 -26.30 2.73
N SER A 677 -2.27 -25.37 3.20
CA SER A 677 -0.85 -25.36 2.89
C SER A 677 0.00 -25.00 4.12
N VAL A 678 1.13 -25.68 4.26
CA VAL A 678 2.10 -25.41 5.32
C VAL A 678 3.48 -25.33 4.68
N THR A 679 4.22 -24.28 5.02
CA THR A 679 5.62 -24.16 4.68
C THR A 679 6.47 -24.59 5.87
N LEU A 680 7.29 -25.60 5.65
CA LEU A 680 8.33 -26.06 6.56
C LEU A 680 9.57 -25.18 6.36
N LEU A 681 10.01 -24.55 7.44
CA LEU A 681 11.28 -23.85 7.54
C LEU A 681 12.27 -24.88 8.11
N LEU A 682 13.25 -25.31 7.33
CA LEU A 682 14.10 -26.45 7.69
C LEU A 682 15.54 -26.01 7.97
N SER A 683 16.19 -26.76 8.84
CA SER A 683 17.58 -26.59 9.26
C SER A 683 18.16 -27.95 9.60
N ASP A 684 19.48 -28.09 9.46
CA ASP A 684 20.26 -29.26 9.88
C ASP A 684 20.12 -29.58 11.38
N ALA A 685 19.74 -28.58 12.18
CA ALA A 685 19.38 -28.76 13.59
C ALA A 685 18.07 -29.56 13.81
N LEU A 686 17.24 -29.73 12.78
CA LEU A 686 15.95 -30.43 12.84
C LEU A 686 15.97 -31.75 12.06
N VAL A 687 16.56 -31.76 10.86
CA VAL A 687 16.65 -32.90 9.94
C VAL A 687 17.95 -32.82 9.13
N ASP A 688 18.50 -33.94 8.69
CA ASP A 688 19.67 -33.97 7.80
C ASP A 688 19.24 -33.57 6.37
N LEU A 689 19.64 -32.37 5.93
CA LEU A 689 19.22 -31.81 4.64
C LEU A 689 19.97 -32.40 3.43
N ASP A 690 20.99 -33.23 3.65
CA ASP A 690 21.66 -33.99 2.58
C ASP A 690 20.96 -35.32 2.28
N LYS A 691 19.96 -35.69 3.10
CA LYS A 691 19.14 -36.89 2.91
C LYS A 691 17.71 -36.54 2.49
N PRO A 692 17.02 -37.46 1.80
CA PRO A 692 15.60 -37.29 1.52
C PRO A 692 14.80 -37.11 2.82
N ILE A 693 13.80 -36.24 2.76
CA ILE A 693 12.82 -35.97 3.82
C ILE A 693 11.46 -36.43 3.30
N ALA A 694 10.71 -37.17 4.12
CA ALA A 694 9.33 -37.56 3.82
C ALA A 694 8.37 -36.69 4.63
N VAL A 695 7.45 -36.00 3.96
CA VAL A 695 6.41 -35.20 4.62
C VAL A 695 5.06 -35.87 4.48
N VAL A 696 4.43 -36.15 5.61
CA VAL A 696 3.11 -36.79 5.70
C VAL A 696 2.11 -35.76 6.24
N PHE A 697 1.13 -35.38 5.43
CA PHE A 697 0.06 -34.46 5.82
C PHE A 697 -1.25 -35.24 5.94
N ASN A 698 -1.85 -35.26 7.14
CA ASN A 698 -3.08 -36.00 7.47
C ASN A 698 -3.02 -37.46 7.02
N GLY A 699 -1.91 -38.13 7.31
CA GLY A 699 -1.68 -39.54 6.97
C GLY A 699 -1.30 -39.81 5.51
N THR A 700 -1.24 -38.78 4.64
CA THR A 700 -0.85 -38.93 3.23
C THR A 700 0.54 -38.36 2.98
N THR A 701 1.44 -39.10 2.34
CA THR A 701 2.74 -38.58 1.91
C THR A 701 2.55 -37.54 0.80
N VAL A 702 2.92 -36.29 1.07
CA VAL A 702 2.76 -35.14 0.16
C VAL A 702 4.09 -34.66 -0.43
N PHE A 703 5.21 -35.11 0.13
CA PHE A 703 6.55 -34.86 -0.41
C PHE A 703 7.51 -35.97 0.02
N GLU A 704 8.40 -36.37 -0.88
CA GLU A 704 9.55 -37.22 -0.58
C GLU A 704 10.72 -36.77 -1.47
N GLY A 705 11.81 -36.32 -0.86
CA GLY A 705 12.96 -35.83 -1.62
C GLY A 705 13.93 -34.98 -0.80
N ILE A 706 15.01 -34.53 -1.44
CA ILE A 706 15.99 -33.64 -0.83
C ILE A 706 15.48 -32.19 -0.93
N VAL A 707 15.56 -31.44 0.16
CA VAL A 707 15.25 -30.00 0.18
C VAL A 707 16.56 -29.23 0.29
N PRO A 708 16.99 -28.50 -0.75
CA PRO A 708 18.32 -27.90 -0.76
C PRO A 708 18.41 -26.71 0.20
N ARG A 709 19.59 -26.55 0.80
CA ARG A 709 19.98 -25.33 1.50
C ARG A 709 20.16 -24.22 0.47
N THR A 710 19.60 -23.03 0.70
CA THR A 710 19.70 -21.92 -0.25
C THR A 710 19.89 -20.59 0.46
N GLN A 711 20.62 -19.66 -0.17
CA GLN A 711 20.74 -18.30 0.34
C GLN A 711 19.36 -17.63 0.48
N ARG A 712 18.43 -17.88 -0.45
CA ARG A 712 17.06 -17.35 -0.38
C ARG A 712 16.32 -17.81 0.88
N ALA A 713 16.42 -19.08 1.26
CA ALA A 713 15.78 -19.58 2.48
C ALA A 713 16.32 -18.87 3.73
N ILE A 714 17.65 -18.65 3.79
CA ILE A 714 18.31 -17.93 4.87
C ILE A 714 17.85 -16.47 4.92
N GLU A 715 17.89 -15.75 3.79
CA GLU A 715 17.46 -14.35 3.69
C GLU A 715 15.99 -14.18 4.12
N GLN A 716 15.11 -15.09 3.69
CA GLN A 716 13.70 -15.08 4.05
C GLN A 716 13.47 -15.43 5.52
N SER A 717 14.22 -16.38 6.07
CA SER A 717 14.09 -16.75 7.48
C SER A 717 14.58 -15.64 8.42
N LEU A 718 15.61 -14.91 8.02
CA LEU A 718 16.13 -13.77 8.80
C LEU A 718 15.24 -12.52 8.68
N ALA A 719 14.41 -12.43 7.64
CA ALA A 719 13.46 -11.33 7.48
C ALA A 719 12.42 -11.34 8.62
N GLY A 720 12.37 -10.25 9.40
CA GLY A 720 11.38 -10.03 10.47
C GLY A 720 11.77 -10.51 11.87
N LEU A 721 12.55 -11.60 12.01
CA LEU A 721 13.01 -12.12 13.32
C LEU A 721 14.45 -11.74 13.68
N ASN A 722 15.32 -11.55 12.67
CA ASN A 722 16.78 -11.35 12.85
C ASN A 722 17.41 -12.30 13.90
N ASP A 723 16.98 -13.55 13.89
CA ASP A 723 17.34 -14.56 14.88
C ASP A 723 18.18 -15.64 14.21
N PRO A 724 19.51 -15.64 14.38
CA PRO A 724 20.38 -16.62 13.75
C PRO A 724 20.13 -18.04 14.29
N ALA A 725 19.65 -18.20 15.53
CA ALA A 725 19.40 -19.52 16.10
C ALA A 725 18.18 -20.21 15.48
N MET A 726 17.24 -19.43 14.92
CA MET A 726 16.05 -19.89 14.19
C MET A 726 16.12 -19.63 12.68
N ALA A 727 17.32 -19.40 12.13
CA ALA A 727 17.49 -19.17 10.70
C ALA A 727 17.40 -20.49 9.94
N ALA A 728 16.31 -20.71 9.21
CA ALA A 728 16.17 -21.83 8.31
C ALA A 728 17.11 -21.70 7.11
N THR A 729 17.77 -22.79 6.76
CA THR A 729 18.67 -22.89 5.61
C THR A 729 17.96 -23.48 4.40
N ALA A 730 16.85 -24.19 4.61
CA ALA A 730 16.00 -24.76 3.56
C ALA A 730 14.53 -24.44 3.82
N ARG A 731 13.70 -24.54 2.77
CA ARG A 731 12.28 -24.20 2.85
C ARG A 731 11.46 -25.07 1.89
N LEU A 732 10.38 -25.67 2.40
CA LEU A 732 9.52 -26.56 1.62
C LEU A 732 8.05 -26.24 1.90
N THR A 733 7.29 -25.88 0.86
CA THR A 733 5.83 -25.72 0.98
C THR A 733 5.15 -27.00 0.53
N VAL A 734 4.34 -27.58 1.42
CA VAL A 734 3.50 -28.74 1.13
C VAL A 734 2.02 -28.35 1.22
N ARG A 735 1.19 -29.06 0.46
CA ARG A 735 -0.26 -28.88 0.47
C ARG A 735 -0.93 -30.16 0.94
N ARG A 736 -2.05 -30.02 1.63
CA ARG A 736 -2.91 -31.15 1.95
C ARG A 736 -3.40 -31.78 0.64
N ALA A 737 -3.46 -33.10 0.58
CA ALA A 737 -4.12 -33.78 -0.53
C ALA A 737 -5.61 -33.35 -0.59
N PRO A 738 -6.22 -33.30 -1.79
CA PRO A 738 -7.62 -32.93 -1.98
C PRO A 738 -8.62 -33.75 -1.16
#